data_AF-A0AAV9LJ29-F1
#
_entry.id   AF-A0AAV9LJ29-F1
#
_cell.length_a   1.000
_cell.length_b   1.000
_cell.length_c   1.000
_cell.angle_alpha   90.00
_cell.angle_beta   90.00
_cell.angle_gamma   90.00
#
_symmetry.space_group_name_H-M   'P 1'
#
loop_
_entity.id
_entity.type
_entity.pdbx_description
1 polymer ?
#
loop_
_entity_poly.entity_id
_entity_poly.type
_entity_poly.pdbx_seq_one_letter_code
_entity_poly.pdbx_strand_id
1 'polypeptide(L)'
;MEISLLKVLLSNISQFFHLSSSESIVDILVQRYYCKAEDLLKILKPILEAIVDVEAAFSEMLQKAFAGLAQFVDELRELCETWQPLGSNVYFVLQAEPLIVKIRTCSLEILELLKTSHECLPADTTLTSLEHCILKIKYVDYELMSMTITKSIKAQMEGLGANSDSFAKLADCLRLKSNQELLIELVALEKLKENAEQAEKTEEVEYIEQIIALVSHLHDCFITMKQSQICTPVPIPPDFCCPLSLELMTDPVIVASGQTYERAFIRKWIDLGLTVCPKTRQMLGHTTLIPNYTVKALVANWCESNNVKLPDSTKSLSLNQPSSLLAHADSGMPRDTQGFPLPRGHHSSSPDSARSLSSPRKSLISSSMTQREGLSPSHPYSSLDDSLPGVASNMLALDVERISIKSSEEWMAHSGEINSHGHCMLAANEHSLVGHNRTTSAAAATDASDVSESQPAASLSVLQREPKFPSMLETRVRNQSIWLRPSERFPRIVSSATVERRADLLELEEQVRKLVQDLSSNSIDVQRDATAELRLLAKHNMDNRVVMANCGSINLLVNLLHSEDMKVQENAVTTLLNLSINNNNKCSIANADAIEPLIHVLHTGSGEAKENSAATLFSLSVIEDNKMKIGRSGAIKPLVDLLGNGSPRGKKDAATALFNLSILHENKGRIVQAGAVKFLVELMDPAAGMVDKAVAVLSNLATIHEGRAAIGQEGGIPVLVEVVELGSARGRENAAAALLQLCTNSSRFCNMVLQEGAVPPLVALSQSGTPRAREKAQGLLSYFRSQRHGNAGRG
;
A
#
# COMPACT_ATOMS: atom_id res chain seq x y z
N MET A 1 -39.68 -22.88 -34.29
CA MET A 1 -38.59 -23.86 -34.13
C MET A 1 -37.95 -23.58 -32.80
N GLU A 2 -38.01 -24.53 -31.87
CA GLU A 2 -37.24 -24.46 -30.64
C GLU A 2 -35.77 -24.69 -30.97
N ILE A 3 -34.87 -23.97 -30.30
CA ILE A 3 -33.44 -24.08 -30.54
C ILE A 3 -32.92 -25.25 -29.72
N SER A 4 -32.46 -26.29 -30.42
CA SER A 4 -31.76 -27.44 -29.85
C SER A 4 -30.61 -26.99 -28.94
N LEU A 5 -30.76 -27.24 -27.63
CA LEU A 5 -29.77 -26.87 -26.63
C LEU A 5 -28.49 -27.72 -26.77
N LEU A 6 -28.61 -28.96 -27.25
CA LEU A 6 -27.46 -29.81 -27.56
C LEU A 6 -26.67 -29.29 -28.77
N LYS A 7 -27.34 -28.79 -29.82
CA LYS A 7 -26.65 -28.21 -31.00
C LYS A 7 -26.01 -26.86 -30.69
N VAL A 8 -26.60 -26.06 -29.79
CA VAL A 8 -25.95 -24.87 -29.23
C VAL A 8 -24.69 -25.27 -28.46
N LEU A 9 -24.77 -26.23 -27.54
CA LEU A 9 -23.61 -26.74 -26.80
C LEU A 9 -22.48 -27.23 -27.73
N LEU A 10 -22.81 -28.03 -28.75
CA LEU A 10 -21.84 -28.53 -29.73
C LEU A 10 -21.24 -27.41 -30.60
N SER A 11 -22.01 -26.37 -30.92
CA SER A 11 -21.51 -25.17 -31.58
C SER A 11 -20.51 -24.43 -30.68
N ASN A 12 -20.87 -24.18 -29.42
CA ASN A 12 -20.03 -23.47 -28.45
C ASN A 12 -18.70 -24.21 -28.20
N ILE A 13 -18.73 -25.54 -28.04
CA ILE A 13 -17.51 -26.36 -27.90
C ILE A 13 -16.66 -26.29 -29.18
N SER A 14 -17.28 -26.30 -30.36
CA SER A 14 -16.53 -26.22 -31.63
C SER A 14 -15.89 -24.86 -31.84
N GLN A 15 -16.59 -23.77 -31.49
CA GLN A 15 -16.04 -22.42 -31.46
C GLN A 15 -14.90 -22.28 -30.44
N PHE A 16 -15.07 -22.85 -29.24
CA PHE A 16 -14.00 -22.91 -28.23
C PHE A 16 -12.75 -23.57 -28.80
N PHE A 17 -12.88 -24.76 -29.43
CA PHE A 17 -11.77 -25.45 -30.09
C PHE A 17 -11.10 -24.65 -31.21
N HIS A 18 -11.79 -23.75 -31.91
CA HIS A 18 -11.16 -22.94 -32.94
C HIS A 18 -10.13 -21.94 -32.39
N LEU A 19 -10.19 -21.57 -31.10
CA LEU A 19 -9.16 -20.75 -30.47
C LEU A 19 -7.78 -21.43 -30.44
N SER A 20 -7.69 -22.75 -30.27
CA SER A 20 -6.39 -23.45 -30.32
C SER A 20 -5.74 -23.43 -31.70
N SER A 21 -6.55 -23.19 -32.74
CA SER A 21 -6.10 -23.09 -34.14
C SER A 21 -5.82 -21.67 -34.62
N SER A 22 -6.04 -20.65 -33.78
CA SER A 22 -5.77 -19.25 -34.11
C SER A 22 -4.59 -18.69 -33.30
N GLU A 23 -3.89 -17.70 -33.85
CA GLU A 23 -2.76 -17.04 -33.18
C GLU A 23 -3.19 -16.08 -32.04
N SER A 24 -4.43 -16.20 -31.53
CA SER A 24 -4.99 -15.26 -30.56
C SER A 24 -4.45 -15.42 -29.13
N ILE A 25 -4.24 -16.66 -28.68
CA ILE A 25 -3.77 -16.95 -27.32
C ILE A 25 -2.24 -16.93 -27.29
N VAL A 26 -1.68 -15.73 -27.14
CA VAL A 26 -0.23 -15.49 -27.11
C VAL A 26 0.39 -15.75 -25.72
N ASP A 27 -0.39 -15.66 -24.63
CA ASP A 27 0.15 -15.92 -23.29
C ASP A 27 0.02 -17.39 -22.82
N ILE A 28 1.11 -17.88 -22.22
CA ILE A 28 1.31 -19.27 -21.77
C ILE A 28 0.44 -19.63 -20.56
N LEU A 29 0.08 -18.66 -19.71
CA LEU A 29 -0.84 -18.90 -18.59
C LEU A 29 -2.28 -19.05 -19.12
N VAL A 30 -2.73 -18.15 -20.00
CA VAL A 30 -4.03 -18.24 -20.66
C VAL A 30 -4.16 -19.58 -21.41
N GLN A 31 -3.14 -19.94 -22.21
CA GLN A 31 -3.09 -21.22 -22.93
C GLN A 31 -3.19 -22.43 -22.00
N ARG A 32 -2.55 -22.40 -20.82
CA ARG A 32 -2.63 -23.49 -19.82
C ARG A 32 -4.06 -23.71 -19.32
N TYR A 33 -4.82 -22.64 -19.05
CA TYR A 33 -6.20 -22.76 -18.57
C TYR A 33 -7.20 -23.08 -19.68
N TYR A 34 -6.95 -22.57 -20.88
CA TYR A 34 -7.67 -22.96 -22.08
C TYR A 34 -7.52 -24.48 -22.35
N CYS A 35 -6.30 -25.02 -22.42
CA CYS A 35 -6.07 -26.45 -22.68
C CYS A 35 -6.64 -27.36 -21.57
N LYS A 36 -6.57 -26.92 -20.30
CA LYS A 36 -7.27 -27.55 -19.16
C LYS A 36 -8.75 -27.82 -19.52
N ALA A 37 -9.49 -26.79 -19.96
CA ALA A 37 -10.90 -26.95 -20.37
C ALA A 37 -11.06 -27.76 -21.66
N GLU A 38 -10.18 -27.52 -22.64
CA GLU A 38 -10.19 -28.20 -23.94
C GLU A 38 -10.13 -29.72 -23.78
N ASP A 39 -9.29 -30.24 -22.87
CA ASP A 39 -9.14 -31.68 -22.63
C ASP A 39 -10.37 -32.32 -21.98
N LEU A 40 -11.10 -31.60 -21.13
CA LEU A 40 -12.41 -32.05 -20.61
C LEU A 40 -13.43 -32.15 -21.75
N LEU A 41 -13.51 -31.12 -22.59
CA LEU A 41 -14.45 -31.04 -23.70
C LEU A 41 -14.12 -32.04 -24.83
N LYS A 42 -12.84 -32.37 -25.06
CA LYS A 42 -12.40 -33.43 -25.99
C LYS A 42 -12.92 -34.81 -25.58
N ILE A 43 -13.05 -35.09 -24.28
CA ILE A 43 -13.62 -36.34 -23.76
C ILE A 43 -15.14 -36.35 -23.95
N LEU A 44 -15.81 -35.22 -23.72
CA LEU A 44 -17.27 -35.12 -23.74
C LEU A 44 -17.87 -35.02 -25.16
N LYS A 45 -17.26 -34.24 -26.06
CA LYS A 45 -17.82 -33.90 -27.37
C LYS A 45 -18.25 -35.13 -28.21
N PRO A 46 -17.46 -36.22 -28.34
CA PRO A 46 -17.88 -37.37 -29.14
C PRO A 46 -19.14 -38.08 -28.62
N ILE A 47 -19.38 -38.03 -27.30
CA ILE A 47 -20.61 -38.59 -26.69
C ILE A 47 -21.80 -37.67 -26.98
N LEU A 48 -21.60 -36.35 -26.89
CA LEU A 48 -22.63 -35.37 -27.24
C LEU A 48 -23.02 -35.45 -28.72
N GLU A 49 -22.05 -35.66 -29.62
CA GLU A 49 -22.27 -35.84 -31.05
C GLU A 49 -23.04 -37.13 -31.36
N ALA A 50 -22.77 -38.23 -30.64
CA ALA A 50 -23.48 -39.49 -30.84
C ALA A 50 -24.98 -39.44 -30.48
N ILE A 51 -25.38 -38.60 -29.52
CA ILE A 51 -26.77 -38.52 -29.03
C ILE A 51 -27.63 -37.44 -29.72
N VAL A 52 -27.08 -36.70 -30.70
CA VAL A 52 -27.75 -35.56 -31.36
C VAL A 52 -29.11 -35.92 -31.97
N ASP A 53 -29.21 -37.11 -32.57
CA ASP A 53 -30.42 -37.55 -33.28
C ASP A 53 -31.50 -38.10 -32.35
N VAL A 54 -31.21 -38.23 -31.04
CA VAL A 54 -32.12 -38.77 -30.00
C VAL A 54 -32.72 -37.65 -29.13
N GLU A 55 -32.44 -36.38 -29.45
CA GLU A 55 -32.69 -35.21 -28.60
C GLU A 55 -34.15 -35.04 -28.12
N ALA A 56 -35.13 -35.52 -28.91
CA ALA A 56 -36.55 -35.46 -28.56
C ALA A 56 -36.96 -36.31 -27.34
N ALA A 57 -36.09 -37.19 -26.84
CA ALA A 57 -36.35 -38.05 -25.68
C ALA A 57 -35.73 -37.52 -24.36
N PHE A 58 -35.00 -36.41 -24.38
CA PHE A 58 -34.26 -35.94 -23.19
C PHE A 58 -35.16 -35.32 -22.12
N SER A 59 -34.86 -35.63 -20.85
CA SER A 59 -35.51 -35.00 -19.70
C SER A 59 -35.17 -33.51 -19.57
N GLU A 60 -36.07 -32.74 -18.96
CA GLU A 60 -35.88 -31.31 -18.64
C GLU A 60 -34.57 -31.06 -17.85
N MET A 61 -34.19 -31.98 -16.95
CA MET A 61 -32.94 -31.91 -16.19
C MET A 61 -31.71 -32.00 -17.10
N LEU A 62 -31.73 -32.91 -18.07
CA LEU A 62 -30.63 -33.08 -19.03
C LEU A 62 -30.54 -31.89 -20.00
N GLN A 63 -31.68 -31.39 -20.48
CA GLN A 63 -31.74 -30.16 -21.29
C GLN A 63 -31.17 -28.94 -20.54
N LYS A 64 -31.52 -28.79 -19.25
CA LYS A 64 -30.98 -27.74 -18.37
C LYS A 64 -29.47 -27.89 -18.14
N ALA A 65 -28.97 -29.12 -17.99
CA ALA A 65 -27.54 -29.39 -17.87
C ALA A 65 -26.77 -29.02 -19.16
N PHE A 66 -27.32 -29.30 -20.35
CA PHE A 66 -26.74 -28.82 -21.62
C PHE A 66 -26.70 -27.29 -21.70
N ALA A 67 -27.78 -26.61 -21.33
CA ALA A 67 -27.83 -25.14 -21.33
C ALA A 67 -26.80 -24.51 -20.38
N GLY A 68 -26.67 -25.05 -19.15
CA GLY A 68 -25.67 -24.61 -18.19
C GLY A 68 -24.24 -24.83 -18.68
N LEU A 69 -23.94 -26.01 -19.23
CA LEU A 69 -22.62 -26.28 -19.81
C LEU A 69 -22.31 -25.38 -21.01
N ALA A 70 -23.29 -25.15 -21.90
CA ALA A 70 -23.12 -24.28 -23.05
C ALA A 70 -22.77 -22.85 -22.64
N GLN A 71 -23.42 -22.34 -21.59
CA GLN A 71 -23.11 -21.04 -20.98
C GLN A 71 -21.68 -20.99 -20.42
N PHE A 72 -21.26 -21.97 -19.61
CA PHE A 72 -19.94 -21.93 -18.98
C PHE A 72 -18.78 -22.09 -19.99
N VAL A 73 -19.01 -22.80 -21.10
CA VAL A 73 -18.06 -22.86 -22.22
C VAL A 73 -17.99 -21.52 -22.96
N ASP A 74 -19.11 -20.80 -23.10
CA ASP A 74 -19.16 -19.46 -23.71
C ASP A 74 -18.44 -18.42 -22.83
N GLU A 75 -18.76 -18.37 -21.54
CA GLU A 75 -18.14 -17.48 -20.54
C GLU A 75 -16.61 -17.67 -20.50
N LEU A 76 -16.12 -18.92 -20.57
CA LEU A 76 -14.69 -19.20 -20.59
C LEU A 76 -14.03 -18.86 -21.95
N ARG A 77 -14.76 -18.98 -23.06
CA ARG A 77 -14.30 -18.54 -24.38
C ARG A 77 -14.08 -17.03 -24.39
N GLU A 78 -15.08 -16.26 -23.97
CA GLU A 78 -15.02 -14.79 -23.91
C GLU A 78 -13.90 -14.31 -22.97
N LEU A 79 -13.70 -14.97 -21.82
CA LEU A 79 -12.60 -14.67 -20.91
C LEU A 79 -11.20 -14.90 -21.53
N CYS A 80 -11.06 -15.84 -22.46
CA CYS A 80 -9.81 -16.07 -23.19
C CYS A 80 -9.65 -15.11 -24.39
N GLU A 81 -10.74 -14.81 -25.11
CA GLU A 81 -10.78 -13.89 -26.26
C GLU A 81 -10.55 -12.42 -25.86
N THR A 82 -11.01 -12.01 -24.69
CA THR A 82 -10.90 -10.63 -24.20
C THR A 82 -9.55 -10.31 -23.56
N TRP A 83 -8.70 -11.31 -23.27
CA TRP A 83 -7.43 -11.09 -22.57
C TRP A 83 -6.50 -10.15 -23.34
N GLN A 84 -5.97 -9.14 -22.66
CA GLN A 84 -5.10 -8.10 -23.24
C GLN A 84 -3.65 -8.24 -22.75
N PRO A 85 -2.64 -7.98 -23.61
CA PRO A 85 -1.24 -7.88 -23.18
C PRO A 85 -1.08 -6.97 -21.96
N LEU A 86 -0.34 -7.46 -20.95
CA LEU A 86 -0.16 -6.83 -19.64
C LEU A 86 -1.46 -6.78 -18.78
N GLY A 87 -2.42 -7.68 -19.03
CA GLY A 87 -3.53 -7.98 -18.12
C GLY A 87 -3.10 -8.77 -16.88
N SER A 88 -3.95 -8.76 -15.84
CA SER A 88 -3.66 -9.44 -14.56
C SER A 88 -3.76 -10.97 -14.68
N ASN A 89 -2.66 -11.65 -14.37
CA ASN A 89 -2.60 -13.10 -14.26
C ASN A 89 -3.43 -13.62 -13.08
N VAL A 90 -3.42 -12.91 -11.93
CA VAL A 90 -4.13 -13.35 -10.72
C VAL A 90 -5.64 -13.27 -10.92
N TYR A 91 -6.15 -12.15 -11.45
CA TYR A 91 -7.56 -11.98 -11.75
C TYR A 91 -8.04 -13.00 -12.79
N PHE A 92 -7.28 -13.22 -13.88
CA PHE A 92 -7.62 -14.23 -14.89
C PHE A 92 -7.77 -15.64 -14.30
N VAL A 93 -6.81 -16.07 -13.46
CA VAL A 93 -6.87 -17.40 -12.81
C VAL A 93 -8.09 -17.53 -11.90
N LEU A 94 -8.43 -16.47 -11.16
CA LEU A 94 -9.58 -16.44 -10.27
C LEU A 94 -10.93 -16.52 -10.99
N GLN A 95 -11.03 -16.02 -12.23
CA GLN A 95 -12.24 -16.17 -13.06
C GLN A 95 -12.27 -17.49 -13.83
N ALA A 96 -11.12 -17.96 -14.36
CA ALA A 96 -11.05 -19.14 -15.21
C ALA A 96 -11.30 -20.46 -14.46
N GLU A 97 -10.69 -20.66 -13.28
CA GLU A 97 -10.83 -21.95 -12.59
C GLU A 97 -12.26 -22.29 -12.12
N PRO A 98 -13.06 -21.36 -11.57
CA PRO A 98 -14.46 -21.63 -11.26
C PRO A 98 -15.30 -22.05 -12.48
N LEU A 99 -15.04 -21.46 -13.66
CA LEU A 99 -15.68 -21.87 -14.91
C LEU A 99 -15.28 -23.29 -15.32
N ILE A 100 -14.00 -23.64 -15.21
CA ILE A 100 -13.52 -24.99 -15.51
C ILE A 100 -14.09 -26.04 -14.55
N VAL A 101 -14.24 -25.71 -13.26
CA VAL A 101 -14.90 -26.59 -12.27
C VAL A 101 -16.40 -26.76 -12.58
N LYS A 102 -17.10 -25.69 -12.97
CA LYS A 102 -18.50 -25.78 -13.44
C LYS A 102 -18.62 -26.66 -14.70
N ILE A 103 -17.78 -26.43 -15.72
CA ILE A 103 -17.68 -27.24 -16.95
C ILE A 103 -17.52 -28.72 -16.59
N ARG A 104 -16.53 -29.05 -15.74
CA ARG A 104 -16.27 -30.42 -15.27
C ARG A 104 -17.48 -31.03 -14.55
N THR A 105 -18.14 -30.25 -13.70
CA THR A 105 -19.27 -30.73 -12.88
C THR A 105 -20.49 -31.02 -13.75
N CYS A 106 -20.89 -30.08 -14.63
CA CYS A 106 -22.00 -30.31 -15.56
C CYS A 106 -21.67 -31.39 -16.60
N SER A 107 -20.41 -31.55 -17.01
CA SER A 107 -19.98 -32.69 -17.85
C SER A 107 -20.24 -34.04 -17.16
N LEU A 108 -19.94 -34.15 -15.86
CA LEU A 108 -20.23 -35.37 -15.08
C LEU A 108 -21.73 -35.56 -14.83
N GLU A 109 -22.47 -34.49 -14.55
CA GLU A 109 -23.93 -34.52 -14.41
C GLU A 109 -24.62 -35.04 -15.68
N ILE A 110 -24.24 -34.52 -16.85
CA ILE A 110 -24.71 -34.99 -18.16
C ILE A 110 -24.41 -36.49 -18.34
N LEU A 111 -23.19 -36.93 -18.06
CA LEU A 111 -22.79 -38.33 -18.27
C LEU A 111 -23.49 -39.31 -17.31
N GLU A 112 -23.70 -38.95 -16.05
CA GLU A 112 -24.43 -39.78 -15.08
C GLU A 112 -25.95 -39.76 -15.37
N LEU A 113 -26.53 -38.64 -15.81
CA LEU A 113 -27.91 -38.58 -16.30
C LEU A 113 -28.10 -39.52 -17.50
N LEU A 114 -27.23 -39.41 -18.52
CA LEU A 114 -27.23 -40.29 -19.70
C LEU A 114 -27.06 -41.77 -19.32
N LYS A 115 -26.31 -42.07 -18.25
CA LYS A 115 -26.16 -43.43 -17.71
C LYS A 115 -27.47 -43.98 -17.14
N THR A 116 -28.29 -43.13 -16.49
CA THR A 116 -29.59 -43.52 -15.95
C THR A 116 -30.70 -43.58 -17.01
N SER A 117 -30.65 -42.73 -18.04
CA SER A 117 -31.59 -42.76 -19.16
C SER A 117 -31.17 -43.80 -20.21
N HIS A 118 -31.34 -45.09 -19.87
CA HIS A 118 -30.95 -46.23 -20.72
C HIS A 118 -31.54 -46.24 -22.14
N GLU A 119 -32.57 -45.42 -22.40
CA GLU A 119 -33.27 -45.31 -23.69
C GLU A 119 -32.57 -44.37 -24.71
N CYS A 120 -31.56 -43.59 -24.29
CA CYS A 120 -30.98 -42.49 -25.09
C CYS A 120 -29.62 -42.79 -25.77
N LEU A 121 -29.07 -44.00 -25.66
CA LEU A 121 -27.71 -44.33 -26.14
C LEU A 121 -27.74 -45.11 -27.48
N PRO A 122 -27.01 -44.66 -28.52
CA PRO A 122 -26.82 -45.42 -29.76
C PRO A 122 -26.03 -46.72 -29.51
N ALA A 123 -26.25 -47.73 -30.36
CA ALA A 123 -25.66 -49.07 -30.21
C ALA A 123 -24.13 -49.09 -30.09
N ASP A 124 -23.41 -48.16 -30.73
CA ASP A 124 -21.95 -48.06 -30.68
C ASP A 124 -21.43 -47.41 -29.38
N THR A 125 -22.26 -46.62 -28.68
CA THR A 125 -21.88 -45.92 -27.43
C THR A 125 -22.09 -46.84 -26.22
N THR A 126 -21.26 -47.87 -26.13
CA THR A 126 -21.31 -48.86 -25.04
C THR A 126 -21.26 -48.22 -23.66
N LEU A 127 -22.01 -48.78 -22.69
CA LEU A 127 -22.04 -48.33 -21.29
C LEU A 127 -20.64 -48.23 -20.67
N THR A 128 -19.74 -49.15 -21.04
CA THR A 128 -18.32 -49.16 -20.65
C THR A 128 -17.52 -47.97 -21.19
N SER A 129 -17.88 -47.42 -22.37
CA SER A 129 -17.29 -46.19 -22.90
C SER A 129 -17.72 -44.96 -22.08
N LEU A 130 -19.01 -44.91 -21.71
CA LEU A 130 -19.57 -43.86 -20.85
C LEU A 130 -18.89 -43.87 -19.47
N GLU A 131 -18.76 -45.05 -18.84
CA GLU A 131 -18.04 -45.21 -17.57
C GLU A 131 -16.56 -44.85 -17.68
N HIS A 132 -15.89 -45.21 -18.77
CA HIS A 132 -14.50 -44.83 -19.01
C HIS A 132 -14.32 -43.31 -19.14
N CYS A 133 -15.28 -42.61 -19.75
CA CYS A 133 -15.26 -41.14 -19.86
C CYS A 133 -15.61 -40.45 -18.52
N ILE A 134 -16.56 -40.99 -17.76
CA ILE A 134 -16.84 -40.57 -16.37
C ILE A 134 -15.59 -40.72 -15.50
N LEU A 135 -14.89 -41.84 -15.58
CA LEU A 135 -13.63 -42.08 -14.85
C LEU A 135 -12.53 -41.11 -15.30
N LYS A 136 -12.32 -40.92 -16.61
CA LYS A 136 -11.38 -39.93 -17.14
C LYS A 136 -11.64 -38.53 -16.58
N ILE A 137 -12.88 -38.02 -16.68
CA ILE A 137 -13.23 -36.68 -16.18
C ILE A 137 -13.15 -36.60 -14.65
N LYS A 138 -13.40 -37.69 -13.90
CA LYS A 138 -13.16 -37.75 -12.45
C LYS A 138 -11.67 -37.81 -12.05
N TYR A 139 -10.78 -38.29 -12.93
CA TYR A 139 -9.34 -38.42 -12.67
C TYR A 139 -8.43 -37.45 -13.42
N VAL A 140 -8.93 -36.49 -14.21
CA VAL A 140 -8.09 -35.36 -14.66
C VAL A 140 -7.62 -34.60 -13.43
N ASP A 141 -6.30 -34.50 -13.27
CA ASP A 141 -5.69 -33.81 -12.14
C ASP A 141 -5.82 -32.29 -12.28
N TYR A 142 -6.14 -31.63 -11.17
CA TYR A 142 -6.48 -30.21 -11.09
C TYR A 142 -6.03 -29.65 -9.75
N GLU A 143 -4.75 -29.28 -9.69
CA GLU A 143 -4.32 -28.29 -8.71
C GLU A 143 -5.08 -26.98 -8.98
N LEU A 144 -5.88 -26.57 -7.98
CA LEU A 144 -6.73 -25.39 -7.99
C LEU A 144 -5.96 -24.21 -7.43
N MET A 145 -5.32 -23.45 -8.32
CA MET A 145 -4.52 -22.28 -7.94
C MET A 145 -5.39 -21.17 -7.33
N SER A 146 -6.63 -21.01 -7.80
CA SER A 146 -7.66 -20.14 -7.22
C SER A 146 -7.88 -20.45 -5.74
N MET A 147 -7.96 -21.71 -5.34
CA MET A 147 -8.10 -22.08 -3.92
C MET A 147 -6.88 -21.64 -3.09
N THR A 148 -5.66 -21.74 -3.64
CA THR A 148 -4.44 -21.27 -2.96
C THR A 148 -4.39 -19.74 -2.87
N ILE A 149 -4.81 -19.04 -3.93
CA ILE A 149 -4.93 -17.57 -3.96
C ILE A 149 -5.99 -17.11 -2.95
N THR A 150 -7.22 -17.63 -2.99
CA THR A 150 -8.30 -17.29 -2.05
C THR A 150 -7.94 -17.63 -0.61
N LYS A 151 -7.25 -18.74 -0.35
CA LYS A 151 -6.70 -19.05 0.99
C LYS A 151 -5.69 -18.01 1.44
N SER A 152 -4.85 -17.50 0.53
CA SER A 152 -3.82 -16.51 0.85
C SER A 152 -4.40 -15.11 1.07
N ILE A 153 -5.36 -14.68 0.24
CA ILE A 153 -6.17 -13.47 0.47
C ILE A 153 -6.86 -13.57 1.83
N LYS A 154 -7.52 -14.70 2.12
CA LYS A 154 -8.25 -14.88 3.38
C LYS A 154 -7.31 -14.93 4.58
N ALA A 155 -6.14 -15.57 4.48
CA ALA A 155 -5.13 -15.55 5.52
C ALA A 155 -4.61 -14.13 5.78
N GLN A 156 -4.37 -13.34 4.72
CA GLN A 156 -4.00 -11.92 4.82
C GLN A 156 -5.09 -11.07 5.50
N MET A 157 -6.37 -11.24 5.10
CA MET A 157 -7.50 -10.56 5.75
C MET A 157 -7.69 -10.96 7.23
N GLU A 158 -7.34 -12.20 7.58
CA GLU A 158 -7.39 -12.71 8.95
C GLU A 158 -6.10 -12.45 9.75
N GLY A 159 -5.12 -11.71 9.20
CA GLY A 159 -3.84 -11.40 9.86
C GLY A 159 -2.89 -12.60 10.02
N LEU A 160 -3.23 -13.75 9.46
CA LEU A 160 -2.42 -14.97 9.44
C LEU A 160 -1.40 -14.87 8.30
N GLY A 161 -0.21 -14.32 8.59
CA GLY A 161 0.87 -14.23 7.61
C GLY A 161 1.22 -15.59 7.02
N ALA A 162 1.01 -15.77 5.70
CA ALA A 162 1.20 -17.05 5.04
C ALA A 162 2.70 -17.37 4.85
N ASN A 163 3.04 -18.66 4.89
CA ASN A 163 4.42 -19.13 4.81
C ASN A 163 5.11 -18.68 3.50
N SER A 164 6.40 -18.32 3.58
CA SER A 164 7.25 -17.95 2.43
C SER A 164 7.15 -18.93 1.27
N ASP A 165 7.09 -20.22 1.57
CA ASP A 165 7.06 -21.30 0.59
C ASP A 165 5.75 -21.33 -0.21
N SER A 166 4.65 -20.83 0.36
CA SER A 166 3.37 -20.65 -0.33
C SER A 166 3.44 -19.46 -1.30
N PHE A 167 4.08 -18.37 -0.89
CA PHE A 167 4.28 -17.19 -1.74
C PHE A 167 5.26 -17.45 -2.89
N ALA A 168 6.34 -18.21 -2.66
CA ALA A 168 7.25 -18.66 -3.71
C ALA A 168 6.53 -19.52 -4.77
N LYS A 169 5.69 -20.47 -4.32
CA LYS A 169 4.85 -21.29 -5.22
C LYS A 169 3.84 -20.46 -6.01
N LEU A 170 3.16 -19.52 -5.35
CA LEU A 170 2.23 -18.59 -6.02
C LEU A 170 2.96 -17.79 -7.11
N ALA A 171 4.09 -17.15 -6.78
CA ALA A 171 4.90 -16.39 -7.72
C ALA A 171 5.35 -17.25 -8.92
N ASP A 172 5.80 -18.48 -8.68
CA ASP A 172 6.20 -19.42 -9.72
C ASP A 172 5.04 -19.84 -10.63
N CYS A 173 3.88 -20.17 -10.06
CA CYS A 173 2.70 -20.63 -10.79
C CYS A 173 2.03 -19.51 -11.61
N LEU A 174 2.01 -18.28 -11.08
CA LEU A 174 1.46 -17.06 -11.68
C LEU A 174 2.44 -16.31 -12.60
N ARG A 175 3.69 -16.79 -12.70
CA ARG A 175 4.79 -16.19 -13.50
C ARG A 175 5.23 -14.80 -13.00
N LEU A 176 5.06 -14.52 -11.71
CA LEU A 176 5.45 -13.27 -11.05
C LEU A 176 6.85 -13.42 -10.41
N LYS A 177 7.83 -13.82 -11.22
CA LYS A 177 9.16 -14.29 -10.76
C LYS A 177 10.17 -13.16 -10.54
N SER A 178 9.84 -11.93 -10.92
CA SER A 178 10.69 -10.76 -10.81
C SER A 178 9.92 -9.52 -10.35
N ASN A 179 10.64 -8.59 -9.74
CA ASN A 179 10.13 -7.28 -9.34
C ASN A 179 9.44 -6.51 -10.49
N GLN A 180 9.92 -6.67 -11.74
CA GLN A 180 9.27 -6.06 -12.90
C GLN A 180 7.90 -6.70 -13.19
N GLU A 181 7.77 -8.02 -13.12
CA GLU A 181 6.49 -8.72 -13.35
C GLU A 181 5.47 -8.40 -12.26
N LEU A 182 5.90 -8.36 -10.99
CA LEU A 182 5.06 -7.98 -9.84
C LEU A 182 4.54 -6.54 -9.96
N LEU A 183 5.38 -5.59 -10.40
CA LEU A 183 4.96 -4.21 -10.64
C LEU A 183 4.03 -4.06 -11.86
N ILE A 184 4.18 -4.90 -12.89
CA ILE A 184 3.24 -4.95 -14.03
C ILE A 184 1.88 -5.48 -13.59
N GLU A 185 1.84 -6.57 -12.82
CA GLU A 185 0.60 -7.15 -12.29
C GLU A 185 -0.18 -6.15 -11.43
N LEU A 186 0.51 -5.36 -10.58
CA LEU A 186 -0.10 -4.29 -9.79
C LEU A 186 -0.73 -3.19 -10.65
N VAL A 187 -0.06 -2.78 -11.73
CA VAL A 187 -0.60 -1.78 -12.67
C VAL A 187 -1.79 -2.34 -13.46
N ALA A 188 -1.75 -3.62 -13.82
CA ALA A 188 -2.86 -4.30 -14.47
C ALA A 188 -4.11 -4.35 -13.56
N LEU A 189 -3.91 -4.62 -12.27
CA LEU A 189 -4.96 -4.66 -11.27
C LEU A 189 -5.55 -3.29 -10.96
N GLU A 190 -4.73 -2.22 -10.83
CA GLU A 190 -5.29 -0.87 -10.64
C GLU A 190 -6.07 -0.40 -11.87
N LYS A 191 -5.64 -0.73 -13.09
CA LYS A 191 -6.43 -0.47 -14.31
C LYS A 191 -7.76 -1.25 -14.34
N LEU A 192 -7.78 -2.51 -13.88
CA LEU A 192 -9.02 -3.28 -13.71
C LEU A 192 -9.93 -2.62 -12.66
N LYS A 193 -9.35 -2.08 -11.58
CA LYS A 193 -10.08 -1.36 -10.54
C LYS A 193 -10.73 -0.09 -11.09
N GLU A 194 -9.98 0.76 -11.81
CA GLU A 194 -10.49 1.97 -12.47
C GLU A 194 -11.66 1.64 -13.42
N ASN A 195 -11.56 0.55 -14.19
CA ASN A 195 -12.65 0.09 -15.05
C ASN A 195 -13.90 -0.34 -14.25
N ALA A 196 -13.73 -1.02 -13.11
CA ALA A 196 -14.83 -1.45 -12.25
C ALA A 196 -15.49 -0.29 -11.49
N GLU A 197 -14.70 0.69 -11.03
CA GLU A 197 -15.17 1.96 -10.47
C GLU A 197 -15.98 2.75 -11.51
N GLN A 198 -15.47 2.86 -12.75
CA GLN A 198 -16.15 3.54 -13.85
C GLN A 198 -17.41 2.81 -14.34
N ALA A 199 -17.56 1.51 -14.03
CA ALA A 199 -18.76 0.71 -14.26
C ALA A 199 -19.71 0.64 -13.03
N GLU A 200 -19.44 1.42 -11.97
CA GLU A 200 -20.20 1.48 -10.70
C GLU A 200 -20.29 0.14 -9.92
N LYS A 201 -19.42 -0.83 -10.23
CA LYS A 201 -19.46 -2.19 -9.68
C LYS A 201 -18.73 -2.32 -8.33
N THR A 202 -19.35 -1.82 -7.27
CA THR A 202 -18.79 -1.84 -5.90
C THR A 202 -18.25 -3.20 -5.43
N GLU A 203 -18.99 -4.29 -5.59
CA GLU A 203 -18.52 -5.65 -5.20
C GLU A 203 -17.27 -6.11 -5.97
N GLU A 204 -17.15 -5.74 -7.25
CA GLU A 204 -15.97 -6.08 -8.07
C GLU A 204 -14.76 -5.22 -7.68
N VAL A 205 -14.99 -3.96 -7.28
CA VAL A 205 -13.94 -3.07 -6.76
C VAL A 205 -13.36 -3.61 -5.44
N GLU A 206 -14.19 -3.97 -4.47
CA GLU A 206 -13.74 -4.56 -3.19
C GLU A 206 -12.96 -5.87 -3.40
N TYR A 207 -13.33 -6.66 -4.41
CA TYR A 207 -12.63 -7.89 -4.77
C TYR A 207 -11.27 -7.62 -5.43
N ILE A 208 -11.17 -6.63 -6.32
CA ILE A 208 -9.90 -6.24 -6.94
C ILE A 208 -8.94 -5.62 -5.91
N GLU A 209 -9.44 -4.84 -4.94
CA GLU A 209 -8.60 -4.33 -3.83
C GLU A 209 -7.95 -5.44 -2.99
N GLN A 210 -8.68 -6.54 -2.72
CA GLN A 210 -8.12 -7.72 -2.05
C GLN A 210 -7.00 -8.38 -2.86
N ILE A 211 -7.10 -8.39 -4.20
CA ILE A 211 -6.05 -8.93 -5.08
C ILE A 211 -4.84 -7.98 -5.13
N ILE A 212 -5.05 -6.66 -5.17
CA ILE A 212 -3.98 -5.64 -5.09
C ILE A 212 -3.22 -5.76 -3.77
N ALA A 213 -3.91 -6.02 -2.66
CA ALA A 213 -3.30 -6.25 -1.35
C ALA A 213 -2.41 -7.51 -1.34
N LEU A 214 -2.85 -8.61 -1.97
CA LEU A 214 -2.05 -9.83 -2.10
C LEU A 214 -0.78 -9.61 -2.94
N VAL A 215 -0.90 -8.98 -4.11
CA VAL A 215 0.25 -8.78 -5.01
C VAL A 215 1.22 -7.74 -4.45
N SER A 216 0.75 -6.75 -3.69
CA SER A 216 1.63 -5.83 -2.97
C SER A 216 2.43 -6.58 -1.90
N HIS A 217 1.79 -7.44 -1.11
CA HIS A 217 2.50 -8.26 -0.11
C HIS A 217 3.50 -9.25 -0.76
N LEU A 218 3.16 -9.86 -1.90
CA LEU A 218 4.11 -10.66 -2.69
C LEU A 218 5.35 -9.86 -3.12
N HIS A 219 5.15 -8.61 -3.56
CA HIS A 219 6.22 -7.68 -3.93
C HIS A 219 7.12 -7.32 -2.74
N ASP A 220 6.53 -7.07 -1.57
CA ASP A 220 7.30 -6.69 -0.37
C ASP A 220 8.08 -7.89 0.21
N CYS A 221 7.51 -9.09 0.13
CA CYS A 221 8.24 -10.34 0.35
C CYS A 221 9.40 -10.51 -0.65
N PHE A 222 9.18 -10.25 -1.95
CA PHE A 222 10.23 -10.34 -2.97
C PHE A 222 11.38 -9.36 -2.70
N ILE A 223 11.08 -8.11 -2.33
CA ILE A 223 12.08 -7.11 -1.93
C ILE A 223 12.88 -7.63 -0.73
N THR A 224 12.20 -8.11 0.31
CA THR A 224 12.84 -8.62 1.53
C THR A 224 13.78 -9.80 1.23
N MET A 225 13.32 -10.74 0.40
CA MET A 225 14.13 -11.88 -0.04
C MET A 225 15.35 -11.42 -0.86
N LYS A 226 15.19 -10.54 -1.86
CA LYS A 226 16.32 -10.05 -2.67
C LYS A 226 17.32 -9.25 -1.84
N GLN A 227 16.86 -8.44 -0.87
CA GLN A 227 17.74 -7.76 0.09
C GLN A 227 18.58 -8.77 0.90
N SER A 228 17.99 -9.86 1.40
CA SER A 228 18.72 -10.90 2.13
C SER A 228 19.78 -11.65 1.30
N GLN A 229 19.65 -11.64 -0.03
CA GLN A 229 20.57 -12.29 -0.97
C GLN A 229 21.75 -11.38 -1.38
N ILE A 230 21.64 -10.06 -1.21
CA ILE A 230 22.70 -9.10 -1.53
C ILE A 230 23.74 -9.11 -0.39
N CYS A 231 24.59 -10.13 -0.39
CA CYS A 231 25.66 -10.31 0.59
C CYS A 231 26.89 -9.42 0.26
N THR A 232 26.68 -8.11 0.21
CA THR A 232 27.79 -7.13 0.16
C THR A 232 28.25 -6.79 1.59
N PRO A 233 29.56 -6.71 1.87
CA PRO A 233 30.07 -6.43 3.22
C PRO A 233 29.79 -5.00 3.72
N VAL A 234 29.26 -4.14 2.84
CA VAL A 234 28.70 -2.83 3.17
C VAL A 234 27.26 -2.80 2.64
N PRO A 235 26.26 -2.34 3.42
CA PRO A 235 24.90 -2.18 2.93
C PRO A 235 24.81 -1.04 1.91
N ILE A 236 24.14 -1.29 0.78
CA ILE A 236 23.92 -0.29 -0.28
C ILE A 236 22.80 0.68 0.17
N PRO A 237 23.00 2.01 0.14
CA PRO A 237 21.93 2.98 0.40
C PRO A 237 20.75 2.81 -0.57
N PRO A 238 19.48 2.77 -0.09
CA PRO A 238 18.32 2.52 -0.94
C PRO A 238 18.17 3.46 -2.13
N ASP A 239 18.53 4.74 -1.99
CA ASP A 239 18.45 5.76 -3.06
C ASP A 239 19.46 5.54 -4.21
N PHE A 240 20.41 4.62 -4.03
CA PHE A 240 21.37 4.23 -5.07
C PHE A 240 20.88 3.00 -5.88
N CYS A 241 19.81 2.34 -5.44
CA CYS A 241 19.20 1.21 -6.13
C CYS A 241 18.04 1.65 -7.05
N CYS A 242 17.96 1.05 -8.23
CA CYS A 242 16.85 1.24 -9.16
C CYS A 242 15.58 0.56 -8.60
N PRO A 243 14.44 1.26 -8.46
CA PRO A 243 13.21 0.65 -7.95
C PRO A 243 12.61 -0.45 -8.85
N LEU A 244 13.03 -0.55 -10.11
CA LEU A 244 12.58 -1.61 -11.03
C LEU A 244 13.41 -2.90 -10.94
N SER A 245 14.74 -2.80 -10.80
CA SER A 245 15.63 -3.97 -10.75
C SER A 245 16.06 -4.36 -9.33
N LEU A 246 15.89 -3.47 -8.35
CA LEU A 246 16.41 -3.59 -6.98
C LEU A 246 17.95 -3.74 -6.94
N GLU A 247 18.63 -3.13 -7.91
CA GLU A 247 20.09 -3.19 -8.09
C GLU A 247 20.69 -1.78 -8.25
N LEU A 248 21.98 -1.65 -7.95
CA LEU A 248 22.73 -0.40 -8.01
C LEU A 248 22.67 0.26 -9.40
N MET A 249 22.33 1.55 -9.45
CA MET A 249 22.17 2.28 -10.72
C MET A 249 23.50 2.61 -11.39
N THR A 250 23.67 2.21 -12.65
CA THR A 250 24.85 2.46 -13.48
C THR A 250 24.66 3.61 -14.48
N ASP A 251 23.44 3.79 -15.01
CA ASP A 251 23.03 4.97 -15.75
C ASP A 251 21.67 5.51 -15.26
N PRO A 252 21.63 6.16 -14.09
CA PRO A 252 20.39 6.68 -13.50
C PRO A 252 19.75 7.77 -14.36
N VAL A 253 18.43 7.71 -14.52
CA VAL A 253 17.59 8.68 -15.24
C VAL A 253 16.34 9.04 -14.44
N ILE A 254 15.89 10.29 -14.60
CA ILE A 254 14.67 10.84 -14.02
C ILE A 254 13.52 10.75 -15.03
N VAL A 255 12.34 10.32 -14.57
CA VAL A 255 11.06 10.36 -15.31
C VAL A 255 10.20 11.57 -14.90
N ALA A 256 9.08 11.81 -15.58
CA ALA A 256 8.17 12.94 -15.30
C ALA A 256 7.70 13.07 -13.82
N SER A 257 7.65 11.98 -13.05
CA SER A 257 7.29 11.98 -11.62
C SER A 257 8.45 12.33 -10.67
N GLY A 258 9.63 12.69 -11.19
CA GLY A 258 10.82 13.02 -10.40
C GLY A 258 11.56 11.82 -9.79
N GLN A 259 11.02 10.59 -9.90
CA GLN A 259 11.71 9.39 -9.45
C GLN A 259 12.87 9.02 -10.39
N THR A 260 13.94 8.45 -9.82
CA THR A 260 15.13 8.01 -10.57
C THR A 260 15.17 6.48 -10.72
N TYR A 261 15.56 5.99 -11.90
CA TYR A 261 15.64 4.58 -12.26
C TYR A 261 16.90 4.30 -13.11
N GLU A 262 17.34 3.04 -13.18
CA GLU A 262 18.29 2.59 -14.21
C GLU A 262 17.65 2.67 -15.61
N ARG A 263 18.32 3.34 -16.55
CA ARG A 263 17.81 3.65 -17.90
C ARG A 263 17.30 2.42 -18.65
N ALA A 264 18.01 1.29 -18.56
CA ALA A 264 17.65 0.07 -19.29
C ALA A 264 16.25 -0.45 -18.89
N PHE A 265 15.95 -0.48 -17.59
CA PHE A 265 14.70 -1.04 -17.07
C PHE A 265 13.51 -0.09 -17.30
N ILE A 266 13.68 1.22 -17.08
CA ILE A 266 12.60 2.19 -17.28
C ILE A 266 12.30 2.47 -18.76
N ARG A 267 13.28 2.29 -19.66
CA ARG A 267 13.01 2.20 -21.11
C ARG A 267 12.10 1.02 -21.41
N LYS A 268 12.53 -0.21 -21.07
CA LYS A 268 11.73 -1.43 -21.29
C LYS A 268 10.30 -1.31 -20.75
N TRP A 269 10.11 -0.63 -19.61
CA TRP A 269 8.79 -0.33 -19.05
C TRP A 269 7.94 0.57 -19.97
N ILE A 270 8.50 1.71 -20.42
CA ILE A 270 7.84 2.64 -21.34
C ILE A 270 7.63 2.02 -22.74
N ASP A 271 8.59 1.22 -23.22
CA ASP A 271 8.56 0.54 -24.52
C ASP A 271 7.46 -0.57 -24.55
N LEU A 272 7.05 -1.08 -23.39
CA LEU A 272 5.87 -1.94 -23.20
C LEU A 272 4.54 -1.15 -23.18
N GLY A 273 4.58 0.17 -23.36
CA GLY A 273 3.39 1.04 -23.33
C GLY A 273 2.94 1.48 -21.92
N LEU A 274 3.70 1.15 -20.87
CA LEU A 274 3.34 1.48 -19.49
C LEU A 274 3.71 2.94 -19.17
N THR A 275 2.71 3.82 -19.32
CA THR A 275 2.86 5.27 -19.10
C THR A 275 2.71 5.70 -17.63
N VAL A 276 2.61 4.76 -16.68
CA VAL A 276 2.60 5.03 -15.23
C VAL A 276 3.98 4.88 -14.61
N CYS A 277 4.22 5.61 -13.51
CA CYS A 277 5.45 5.55 -12.72
C CYS A 277 5.49 4.27 -11.86
N PRO A 278 6.47 3.36 -12.02
CA PRO A 278 6.51 2.10 -11.27
C PRO A 278 6.41 2.27 -9.74
N LYS A 279 7.13 3.26 -9.18
CA LYS A 279 7.21 3.48 -7.73
C LYS A 279 6.08 4.34 -7.13
N THR A 280 5.42 5.19 -7.92
CA THR A 280 4.34 6.07 -7.40
C THR A 280 2.95 5.76 -7.96
N ARG A 281 2.84 4.79 -8.88
CA ARG A 281 1.64 4.35 -9.62
C ARG A 281 0.92 5.44 -10.45
N GLN A 282 1.25 6.71 -10.26
CA GLN A 282 0.75 7.87 -11.00
C GLN A 282 1.18 7.89 -12.48
N MET A 283 0.31 8.41 -13.37
CA MET A 283 0.63 8.66 -14.77
C MET A 283 1.84 9.61 -14.95
N LEU A 284 2.69 9.30 -15.93
CA LEU A 284 3.81 10.13 -16.36
C LEU A 284 3.31 11.16 -17.39
N GLY A 285 3.43 12.46 -17.08
CA GLY A 285 3.08 13.53 -18.02
C GLY A 285 3.92 13.59 -19.30
N HIS A 286 5.06 12.88 -19.34
CA HIS A 286 5.84 12.62 -20.54
C HIS A 286 6.76 11.40 -20.37
N THR A 287 7.13 10.76 -21.48
CA THR A 287 8.06 9.60 -21.52
C THR A 287 9.54 9.98 -21.60
N THR A 288 9.87 11.27 -21.66
CA THR A 288 11.26 11.77 -21.73
C THR A 288 12.10 11.34 -20.52
N LEU A 289 13.27 10.72 -20.77
CA LEU A 289 14.20 10.23 -19.74
C LEU A 289 15.42 11.14 -19.58
N ILE A 290 15.46 11.91 -18.50
CA ILE A 290 16.49 12.92 -18.23
C ILE A 290 17.68 12.25 -17.49
N PRO A 291 18.95 12.36 -17.94
CA PRO A 291 20.09 11.78 -17.21
C PRO A 291 20.28 12.40 -15.82
N ASN A 292 20.42 11.56 -14.78
CA ASN A 292 20.68 12.02 -13.41
C ASN A 292 22.19 11.95 -13.10
N TYR A 293 22.96 12.92 -13.61
CA TYR A 293 24.40 12.99 -13.38
C TYR A 293 24.79 13.10 -11.90
N THR A 294 23.94 13.71 -11.06
CA THR A 294 24.17 13.86 -9.62
C THR A 294 24.14 12.51 -8.92
N VAL A 295 23.09 11.70 -9.11
CA VAL A 295 23.03 10.34 -8.55
C VAL A 295 24.14 9.47 -9.12
N LYS A 296 24.45 9.60 -10.42
CA LYS A 296 25.57 8.86 -11.05
C LYS A 296 26.91 9.15 -10.38
N ALA A 297 27.19 10.40 -10.02
CA ALA A 297 28.41 10.79 -9.31
C ALA A 297 28.41 10.32 -7.84
N LEU A 298 27.28 10.40 -7.14
CA LEU A 298 27.14 9.92 -5.76
C LEU A 298 27.35 8.39 -5.67
N VAL A 299 26.77 7.63 -6.58
CA VAL A 299 26.94 6.17 -6.67
C VAL A 299 28.40 5.81 -6.95
N ALA A 300 29.06 6.50 -7.90
CA ALA A 300 30.48 6.26 -8.21
C ALA A 300 31.38 6.53 -7.00
N ASN A 301 31.21 7.68 -6.33
CA ASN A 301 31.99 8.04 -5.13
C ASN A 301 31.76 7.05 -3.97
N TRP A 302 30.52 6.60 -3.77
CA TRP A 302 30.21 5.56 -2.78
C TRP A 302 30.88 4.22 -3.11
N CYS A 303 30.87 3.81 -4.38
CA CYS A 303 31.56 2.61 -4.85
C CYS A 303 33.07 2.66 -4.61
N GLU A 304 33.71 3.78 -4.97
CA GLU A 304 35.14 4.01 -4.73
C GLU A 304 35.47 3.99 -3.24
N SER A 305 34.69 4.69 -2.42
CA SER A 305 34.87 4.77 -0.96
C SER A 305 34.73 3.42 -0.25
N ASN A 306 33.91 2.50 -0.79
CA ASN A 306 33.60 1.20 -0.18
C ASN A 306 34.22 0.01 -0.91
N ASN A 307 35.12 0.25 -1.89
CA ASN A 307 35.75 -0.78 -2.74
C ASN A 307 34.75 -1.68 -3.51
N VAL A 308 33.52 -1.20 -3.75
CA VAL A 308 32.50 -1.92 -4.51
C VAL A 308 32.72 -1.67 -6.00
N LYS A 309 32.89 -2.72 -6.80
CA LYS A 309 32.96 -2.60 -8.26
C LYS A 309 31.57 -2.32 -8.84
N LEU A 310 31.46 -1.25 -9.63
CA LEU A 310 30.28 -0.97 -10.43
C LEU A 310 29.99 -2.16 -11.37
N PRO A 311 28.72 -2.60 -11.51
CA PRO A 311 28.35 -3.62 -12.47
C PRO A 311 28.66 -3.21 -13.92
N ASP A 312 29.11 -4.16 -14.74
CA ASP A 312 29.21 -3.94 -16.18
C ASP A 312 27.82 -3.67 -16.78
N SER A 313 27.64 -2.53 -17.45
CA SER A 313 26.37 -2.11 -18.06
C SER A 313 25.77 -3.10 -19.07
N THR A 314 26.53 -4.10 -19.52
CA THR A 314 26.11 -5.16 -20.44
C THR A 314 25.71 -6.48 -19.75
N LYS A 315 25.88 -6.62 -18.43
CA LYS A 315 25.60 -7.86 -17.68
C LYS A 315 24.32 -7.82 -16.83
N SER A 316 23.78 -6.64 -16.52
CA SER A 316 22.55 -6.49 -15.72
C SER A 316 21.28 -7.03 -16.41
N LEU A 317 21.34 -7.31 -17.72
CA LEU A 317 20.22 -7.90 -18.47
C LEU A 317 20.09 -9.43 -18.28
N SER A 318 21.08 -10.12 -17.70
CA SER A 318 21.12 -11.60 -17.65
C SER A 318 21.03 -12.22 -16.26
N LEU A 319 20.82 -11.42 -15.19
CA LEU A 319 20.78 -11.92 -13.81
C LEU A 319 19.37 -12.17 -13.23
N ASN A 320 18.30 -11.92 -13.98
CA ASN A 320 16.93 -12.23 -13.59
C ASN A 320 16.54 -13.72 -13.85
N GLN A 321 17.43 -14.65 -13.54
CA GLN A 321 17.10 -16.08 -13.43
C GLN A 321 17.65 -16.64 -12.10
N PRO A 322 16.81 -17.27 -11.26
CA PRO A 322 17.30 -17.91 -10.03
C PRO A 322 18.18 -19.12 -10.38
N SER A 323 19.34 -19.22 -9.74
CA SER A 323 20.24 -20.37 -9.92
C SER A 323 19.67 -21.61 -9.24
N SER A 324 19.61 -22.73 -9.97
CA SER A 324 19.01 -23.99 -9.52
C SER A 324 19.77 -24.64 -8.36
N LEU A 325 19.32 -24.41 -7.13
CA LEU A 325 19.83 -25.09 -5.94
C LEU A 325 19.08 -26.41 -5.67
N LEU A 326 19.53 -27.50 -6.30
CA LEU A 326 19.39 -28.88 -5.77
C LEU A 326 20.19 -29.88 -6.63
N ALA A 327 21.47 -30.07 -6.32
CA ALA A 327 22.30 -31.13 -6.89
C ALA A 327 23.43 -31.55 -5.93
N HIS A 328 23.13 -32.55 -5.10
CA HIS A 328 24.06 -33.47 -4.41
C HIS A 328 25.33 -32.94 -3.73
N ALA A 329 25.39 -33.14 -2.41
CA ALA A 329 26.66 -33.44 -1.76
C ALA A 329 27.05 -34.91 -2.03
N ASP A 330 28.29 -35.15 -2.46
CA ASP A 330 29.11 -36.27 -1.98
C ASP A 330 30.62 -35.94 -2.14
N SER A 331 31.47 -36.83 -1.65
CA SER A 331 32.89 -36.74 -1.35
C SER A 331 33.87 -36.61 -2.53
N GLY A 332 35.16 -36.32 -2.22
CA GLY A 332 36.19 -37.22 -2.77
C GLY A 332 37.54 -36.74 -3.35
N MET A 333 38.19 -35.67 -2.85
CA MET A 333 39.66 -35.40 -3.04
C MET A 333 40.22 -35.20 -4.49
N PRO A 334 41.45 -34.63 -4.66
CA PRO A 334 41.94 -34.14 -5.97
C PRO A 334 42.99 -35.04 -6.67
N ARG A 335 43.17 -34.85 -7.99
CA ARG A 335 44.43 -35.13 -8.73
C ARG A 335 44.49 -34.53 -10.16
N ASP A 336 45.48 -33.65 -10.36
CA ASP A 336 46.56 -33.71 -11.37
C ASP A 336 46.31 -33.92 -12.89
N THR A 337 46.83 -32.93 -13.66
CA THR A 337 47.80 -33.10 -14.80
C THR A 337 47.33 -33.19 -16.27
N GLN A 338 47.66 -32.10 -17.02
CA GLN A 338 48.06 -31.97 -18.45
C GLN A 338 47.12 -32.40 -19.61
N GLY A 339 47.14 -31.61 -20.72
CA GLY A 339 46.71 -32.08 -22.07
C GLY A 339 46.19 -31.03 -23.07
N PHE A 340 47.03 -30.57 -24.00
CA PHE A 340 46.64 -29.93 -25.29
C PHE A 340 46.58 -31.01 -26.42
N PRO A 341 46.08 -30.77 -27.67
CA PRO A 341 45.44 -29.57 -28.28
C PRO A 341 44.17 -29.84 -29.19
N LEU A 342 43.65 -28.74 -29.76
CA LEU A 342 42.96 -28.53 -31.07
C LEU A 342 43.11 -29.61 -32.19
N PRO A 343 42.17 -29.79 -33.18
CA PRO A 343 41.91 -28.75 -34.22
C PRO A 343 40.60 -28.70 -35.09
N ARG A 344 40.36 -27.50 -35.66
CA ARG A 344 39.86 -27.09 -37.03
C ARG A 344 38.61 -27.67 -37.73
N GLY A 345 37.77 -26.73 -38.19
CA GLY A 345 37.09 -26.62 -39.52
C GLY A 345 36.54 -25.18 -39.65
N HIS A 346 36.82 -24.33 -40.66
CA HIS A 346 36.59 -24.39 -42.13
C HIS A 346 35.09 -24.52 -42.49
N HIS A 347 34.43 -23.72 -43.34
CA HIS A 347 34.76 -22.46 -44.09
C HIS A 347 33.43 -21.85 -44.63
N SER A 348 33.30 -20.63 -45.18
CA SER A 348 34.20 -19.49 -45.51
C SER A 348 33.50 -18.15 -45.11
N SER A 349 33.46 -16.95 -45.74
CA SER A 349 33.90 -16.38 -47.04
C SER A 349 34.26 -14.86 -46.94
N SER A 350 34.11 -14.08 -48.02
CA SER A 350 34.37 -12.63 -48.25
C SER A 350 33.75 -12.25 -49.64
N PRO A 351 33.77 -11.01 -50.20
CA PRO A 351 34.58 -9.79 -49.89
C PRO A 351 33.73 -8.47 -49.90
N ASP A 352 34.21 -7.22 -50.03
CA ASP A 352 35.53 -6.62 -50.35
C ASP A 352 35.68 -5.13 -49.87
N SER A 353 36.87 -4.55 -50.07
CA SER A 353 37.28 -3.11 -49.95
C SER A 353 37.35 -2.51 -48.51
N ALA A 354 38.46 -1.92 -48.00
CA ALA A 354 39.46 -0.94 -48.51
C ALA A 354 38.96 0.53 -48.49
N ARG A 355 39.72 1.55 -48.04
CA ARG A 355 41.13 1.65 -47.57
C ARG A 355 41.38 2.89 -46.68
N SER A 356 42.36 2.77 -45.77
CA SER A 356 43.15 3.78 -45.02
C SER A 356 43.19 5.27 -45.45
N LEU A 357 43.36 6.22 -44.50
CA LEU A 357 44.56 7.11 -44.36
C LEU A 357 44.57 8.15 -43.20
N SER A 358 45.76 8.36 -42.61
CA SER A 358 46.39 9.58 -42.00
C SER A 358 45.66 10.58 -41.08
N SER A 359 46.28 10.88 -39.92
CA SER A 359 46.20 12.17 -39.18
C SER A 359 47.09 13.27 -39.84
N PRO A 360 46.99 14.58 -39.51
CA PRO A 360 47.84 15.13 -38.42
C PRO A 360 47.43 16.49 -37.71
N ARG A 361 47.57 16.52 -36.37
CA ARG A 361 48.35 17.49 -35.52
C ARG A 361 48.18 19.03 -35.59
N LYS A 362 48.34 19.69 -34.41
CA LYS A 362 48.53 21.16 -34.08
C LYS A 362 47.25 21.90 -33.64
N SER A 363 47.26 22.92 -32.76
CA SER A 363 48.34 23.55 -31.92
C SER A 363 47.77 24.29 -30.68
N LEU A 364 48.64 24.68 -29.73
CA LEU A 364 48.32 25.42 -28.49
C LEU A 364 48.24 26.95 -28.68
N ILE A 365 47.53 27.65 -27.78
CA ILE A 365 47.89 28.96 -27.16
C ILE A 365 47.42 28.94 -25.68
N SER A 366 48.04 29.74 -24.79
CA SER A 366 47.76 29.85 -23.35
C SER A 366 47.70 31.32 -22.84
N SER A 367 47.45 31.52 -21.52
CA SER A 367 47.61 32.74 -20.67
C SER A 367 46.29 33.39 -20.16
N SER A 368 46.24 34.12 -19.03
CA SER A 368 46.97 34.03 -17.72
C SER A 368 46.29 34.89 -16.62
N MET A 369 46.65 34.67 -15.34
CA MET A 369 46.12 35.31 -14.10
C MET A 369 46.34 36.83 -13.95
N THR A 370 45.46 37.53 -13.19
CA THR A 370 45.81 38.62 -12.22
C THR A 370 44.66 38.95 -11.22
N GLN A 371 44.86 39.87 -10.26
CA GLN A 371 43.99 40.16 -9.08
C GLN A 371 43.19 41.50 -9.25
N ARG A 372 42.54 42.21 -8.27
CA ARG A 372 42.64 42.26 -6.78
C ARG A 372 41.38 42.88 -6.07
N GLU A 373 41.60 43.58 -4.94
CA GLU A 373 40.68 44.27 -3.99
C GLU A 373 39.79 45.40 -4.60
N GLY A 374 38.76 45.99 -3.94
CA GLY A 374 38.14 45.80 -2.61
C GLY A 374 37.29 47.02 -2.14
N LEU A 375 36.87 47.05 -0.86
CA LEU A 375 36.27 48.19 -0.09
C LEU A 375 34.75 48.53 -0.19
N SER A 376 34.25 49.11 0.91
CA SER A 376 32.93 49.74 1.18
C SER A 376 33.19 51.17 1.77
N PRO A 377 32.31 51.91 2.51
CA PRO A 377 30.88 51.79 2.86
C PRO A 377 30.09 53.14 2.76
N SER A 378 28.82 53.21 3.25
CA SER A 378 28.32 54.18 4.28
C SER A 378 26.79 54.41 4.29
N HIS A 379 26.23 54.74 5.47
CA HIS A 379 24.88 55.31 5.71
C HIS A 379 25.00 56.79 6.13
N PRO A 380 23.90 57.59 6.14
CA PRO A 380 23.34 58.01 7.44
C PRO A 380 21.82 58.38 7.51
N TYR A 381 21.15 58.07 8.65
CA TYR A 381 20.12 58.85 9.42
C TYR A 381 18.85 59.46 8.69
N SER A 382 17.70 59.84 9.30
CA SER A 382 17.25 59.99 10.71
C SER A 382 15.69 59.93 10.90
N SER A 383 15.24 59.56 12.12
CA SER A 383 14.08 60.06 12.93
C SER A 383 12.68 60.44 12.37
N LEU A 384 11.64 59.83 13.00
CA LEU A 384 10.27 60.33 13.38
C LEU A 384 9.35 60.96 12.29
N ASP A 385 8.00 61.00 12.41
CA ASP A 385 7.13 60.98 13.60
C ASP A 385 5.74 60.28 13.39
N ASP A 386 4.83 60.48 14.35
CA ASP A 386 3.55 59.80 14.63
C ASP A 386 2.44 59.84 13.54
N SER A 387 1.51 58.86 13.59
CA SER A 387 0.05 59.00 13.29
C SER A 387 -0.69 57.67 13.01
N LEU A 388 -1.76 57.44 13.78
CA LEU A 388 -2.96 56.59 13.50
C LEU A 388 -4.07 57.47 12.87
N PRO A 389 -4.99 56.95 12.02
CA PRO A 389 -5.95 55.86 12.28
C PRO A 389 -5.86 54.70 11.25
N GLY A 390 -6.62 53.60 11.30
CA GLY A 390 -7.73 53.20 12.18
C GLY A 390 -9.08 53.11 11.44
N VAL A 391 -9.47 51.93 10.92
CA VAL A 391 -10.85 51.58 10.50
C VAL A 391 -10.99 50.07 10.17
N ALA A 392 -12.22 49.54 10.29
CA ALA A 392 -12.73 48.25 9.76
C ALA A 392 -11.99 46.93 10.13
N SER A 393 -12.48 46.27 11.18
CA SER A 393 -12.31 44.82 11.34
C SER A 393 -13.28 44.04 10.44
N ASN A 394 -12.77 43.19 9.55
CA ASN A 394 -13.55 42.14 8.90
C ASN A 394 -13.06 40.78 9.41
N MET A 395 -13.81 40.16 10.32
CA MET A 395 -13.63 38.73 10.61
C MET A 395 -14.23 37.91 9.47
N LEU A 396 -13.38 37.29 8.66
CA LEU A 396 -13.78 36.13 7.86
C LEU A 396 -13.54 34.87 8.69
N ALA A 397 -14.50 33.96 8.66
CA ALA A 397 -14.45 32.73 9.44
C ALA A 397 -13.27 31.85 9.01
N LEU A 398 -12.67 31.14 9.98
CA LEU A 398 -11.70 30.10 9.70
C LEU A 398 -12.44 28.77 9.54
N ASP A 399 -12.46 28.23 8.32
CA ASP A 399 -12.96 26.88 8.05
C ASP A 399 -11.97 25.84 8.61
N VAL A 400 -12.11 25.52 9.90
CA VAL A 400 -11.29 24.51 10.60
C VAL A 400 -11.95 23.13 10.54
N GLU A 401 -12.45 22.73 9.37
CA GLU A 401 -13.20 21.47 9.23
C GLU A 401 -12.92 20.71 7.93
N ARG A 402 -11.62 20.47 7.61
CA ARG A 402 -11.17 19.37 6.73
C ARG A 402 -9.65 19.11 6.76
N ILE A 403 -9.07 18.89 7.95
CA ILE A 403 -7.77 18.19 8.05
C ILE A 403 -8.07 16.69 8.17
N SER A 404 -8.35 16.05 7.03
CA SER A 404 -8.56 14.59 6.98
C SER A 404 -7.24 13.88 7.26
N ILE A 405 -7.25 12.95 8.23
CA ILE A 405 -6.04 12.35 8.79
C ILE A 405 -5.57 11.20 7.89
N LYS A 406 -4.71 11.52 6.91
CA LYS A 406 -3.89 10.55 6.15
C LYS A 406 -2.39 10.73 6.42
N SER A 407 -2.02 10.87 7.70
CA SER A 407 -0.65 11.21 8.12
C SER A 407 -0.21 10.58 9.45
N SER A 408 -0.82 9.45 9.86
CA SER A 408 -0.58 8.80 11.16
C SER A 408 -0.05 7.35 11.09
N GLU A 409 0.28 6.83 9.91
CA GLU A 409 0.65 5.41 9.73
C GLU A 409 2.17 5.20 9.59
N GLU A 410 2.92 6.17 9.05
CA GLU A 410 4.31 5.96 8.59
C GLU A 410 5.32 5.50 9.67
N TRP A 411 5.14 5.82 10.96
CA TRP A 411 6.18 5.63 12.00
C TRP A 411 5.75 4.86 13.27
N MET A 412 5.29 3.62 13.12
CA MET A 412 5.67 2.53 14.06
C MET A 412 6.24 1.27 13.36
N ALA A 413 6.63 1.40 12.08
CA ALA A 413 7.14 0.30 11.25
C ALA A 413 8.63 -0.05 11.49
N HIS A 414 8.96 -0.51 12.70
CA HIS A 414 10.03 -1.51 12.88
C HIS A 414 9.48 -2.85 13.41
N SER A 415 8.17 -3.06 13.27
CA SER A 415 7.52 -4.37 13.42
C SER A 415 6.11 -4.39 12.80
N GLY A 416 6.01 -4.82 11.54
CA GLY A 416 4.77 -5.29 10.89
C GLY A 416 3.72 -4.24 10.53
N GLU A 417 3.38 -4.13 9.25
CA GLU A 417 2.21 -3.40 8.76
C GLU A 417 1.03 -4.36 8.53
N ILE A 418 -0.20 -3.85 8.69
CA ILE A 418 -1.33 -4.02 7.76
C ILE A 418 -2.42 -3.01 8.18
N ASN A 419 -3.06 -2.38 7.19
CA ASN A 419 -4.16 -1.44 7.38
C ASN A 419 -5.53 -2.11 7.13
N SER A 420 -6.56 -1.62 7.81
CA SER A 420 -7.95 -1.67 7.31
C SER A 420 -8.72 -0.43 7.76
N HIS A 421 -9.48 0.18 6.84
CA HIS A 421 -10.31 1.35 7.14
C HIS A 421 -11.65 0.93 7.75
N GLY A 422 -12.27 1.80 8.55
CA GLY A 422 -13.59 1.58 9.14
C GLY A 422 -14.50 2.81 8.99
N HIS A 423 -15.64 2.64 8.32
CA HIS A 423 -16.68 3.67 8.24
C HIS A 423 -17.38 3.85 9.60
N CYS A 424 -17.65 5.10 9.99
CA CYS A 424 -18.47 5.42 11.16
C CYS A 424 -19.90 5.76 10.74
N MET A 425 -20.86 4.94 11.17
CA MET A 425 -22.30 5.22 11.00
C MET A 425 -22.77 6.16 12.12
N LEU A 426 -23.33 7.32 11.75
CA LEU A 426 -23.96 8.22 12.70
C LEU A 426 -25.32 7.67 13.15
N ALA A 427 -25.45 7.37 14.43
CA ALA A 427 -26.74 7.01 15.03
C ALA A 427 -27.64 8.26 15.15
N ALA A 428 -28.81 8.22 14.52
CA ALA A 428 -29.81 9.26 14.67
C ALA A 428 -30.46 9.20 16.06
N ASN A 429 -30.68 10.36 16.68
CA ASN A 429 -31.38 10.47 17.96
C ASN A 429 -32.73 11.16 17.70
N GLU A 430 -33.83 10.43 17.82
CA GLU A 430 -35.17 10.94 17.55
C GLU A 430 -35.66 11.83 18.70
N HIS A 431 -36.15 13.04 18.38
CA HIS A 431 -37.15 13.72 19.20
C HIS A 431 -38.13 14.50 18.31
N SER A 432 -39.42 14.23 18.49
CA SER A 432 -40.50 14.75 17.66
C SER A 432 -40.85 16.22 17.97
N LEU A 433 -41.35 16.95 16.98
CA LEU A 433 -42.36 18.01 17.18
C LEU A 433 -43.20 18.25 15.92
N VAL A 434 -44.38 18.84 16.09
CA VAL A 434 -45.49 18.82 15.11
C VAL A 434 -45.56 20.09 14.27
N GLY A 435 -45.89 19.96 12.96
CA GLY A 435 -46.26 21.07 12.08
C GLY A 435 -47.15 20.61 10.91
N HIS A 436 -48.09 21.43 10.47
CA HIS A 436 -49.06 21.11 9.40
C HIS A 436 -48.98 22.09 8.21
N ASN A 437 -49.38 21.59 7.03
CA ASN A 437 -50.04 22.22 5.87
C ASN A 437 -49.33 21.84 4.53
N ARG A 438 -49.93 21.13 3.57
CA ARG A 438 -51.20 21.26 2.79
C ARG A 438 -51.12 22.20 1.56
N THR A 439 -51.15 21.56 0.36
CA THR A 439 -51.69 22.08 -0.94
C THR A 439 -50.99 23.32 -1.55
N THR A 440 -50.97 23.64 -2.85
CA THR A 440 -51.78 23.34 -4.08
C THR A 440 -50.85 23.28 -5.32
N SER A 441 -50.93 22.34 -6.27
CA SER A 441 -51.84 22.23 -7.45
C SER A 441 -51.48 23.07 -8.71
N ALA A 442 -51.32 22.37 -9.86
CA ALA A 442 -51.53 22.81 -11.26
C ALA A 442 -50.62 23.91 -11.88
N ALA A 443 -50.47 24.05 -13.22
CA ALA A 443 -50.54 23.12 -14.37
C ALA A 443 -50.13 23.86 -15.68
N ALA A 444 -49.77 23.12 -16.75
CA ALA A 444 -49.91 23.46 -18.20
C ALA A 444 -49.22 24.72 -18.79
N ALA A 445 -48.88 24.82 -20.09
CA ALA A 445 -48.63 23.85 -21.18
C ALA A 445 -48.03 24.61 -22.41
N THR A 446 -47.63 23.87 -23.48
CA THR A 446 -47.47 24.30 -24.91
C THR A 446 -46.52 25.47 -25.25
N ASP A 447 -45.62 25.34 -26.23
CA ASP A 447 -45.97 25.38 -27.66
C ASP A 447 -45.09 24.48 -28.57
N ALA A 448 -45.31 24.47 -29.90
CA ALA A 448 -44.73 23.49 -30.86
C ALA A 448 -44.38 24.06 -32.26
N SER A 449 -44.07 23.16 -33.22
CA SER A 449 -43.79 23.36 -34.68
C SER A 449 -42.36 23.86 -35.05
N ASP A 450 -41.72 23.48 -36.18
CA ASP A 450 -42.12 22.55 -37.26
C ASP A 450 -40.94 22.00 -38.14
N VAL A 451 -41.20 20.89 -38.89
CA VAL A 451 -40.61 20.25 -40.12
C VAL A 451 -39.21 20.68 -40.73
N SER A 452 -38.40 19.88 -41.46
CA SER A 452 -38.60 18.63 -42.25
C SER A 452 -37.39 17.68 -42.44
N GLU A 453 -37.70 16.37 -42.47
CA GLU A 453 -37.24 15.28 -43.38
C GLU A 453 -35.76 15.09 -43.85
N SER A 454 -35.17 13.95 -43.49
CA SER A 454 -34.94 12.80 -44.43
C SER A 454 -34.37 11.55 -43.71
N GLN A 455 -34.44 10.37 -44.35
CA GLN A 455 -34.21 9.02 -43.79
C GLN A 455 -33.35 8.15 -44.74
N PRO A 456 -32.94 6.91 -44.40
CA PRO A 456 -32.49 6.37 -43.10
C PRO A 456 -31.19 5.52 -43.21
N ALA A 457 -30.60 5.12 -42.07
CA ALA A 457 -29.70 3.96 -41.99
C ALA A 457 -29.80 3.28 -40.61
N ALA A 458 -29.79 1.95 -40.58
CA ALA A 458 -29.90 1.17 -39.34
C ALA A 458 -28.54 0.69 -38.84
N SER A 459 -28.37 0.56 -37.53
CA SER A 459 -27.27 -0.15 -36.87
C SER A 459 -27.78 -0.72 -35.55
N LEU A 460 -27.60 -2.02 -35.33
CA LEU A 460 -28.13 -2.71 -34.15
C LEU A 460 -27.20 -2.51 -32.95
N SER A 461 -27.75 -2.05 -31.82
CA SER A 461 -27.10 -2.13 -30.53
C SER A 461 -27.22 -3.55 -29.97
N VAL A 462 -26.08 -4.21 -29.73
CA VAL A 462 -26.04 -5.51 -29.05
C VAL A 462 -26.21 -5.29 -27.54
N LEU A 463 -27.21 -5.92 -26.95
CA LEU A 463 -27.38 -6.00 -25.50
C LEU A 463 -26.36 -7.00 -24.92
N GLN A 464 -25.27 -6.50 -24.36
CA GLN A 464 -24.44 -7.31 -23.45
C GLN A 464 -25.26 -7.66 -22.19
N ARG A 465 -25.10 -8.89 -21.68
CA ARG A 465 -25.71 -9.36 -20.44
C ARG A 465 -24.62 -9.60 -19.40
N GLU A 466 -24.94 -9.27 -18.15
CA GLU A 466 -24.00 -9.41 -17.04
C GLU A 466 -23.87 -10.87 -16.59
N PRO A 467 -22.63 -11.37 -16.35
CA PRO A 467 -22.42 -12.60 -15.60
C PRO A 467 -22.72 -12.37 -14.11
N LYS A 468 -23.32 -13.36 -13.43
CA LYS A 468 -23.68 -13.24 -12.01
C LYS A 468 -22.59 -13.77 -11.09
N PHE A 469 -22.11 -12.91 -10.19
CA PHE A 469 -21.11 -13.26 -9.18
C PHE A 469 -21.66 -14.23 -8.10
N PRO A 470 -20.82 -15.06 -7.46
CA PRO A 470 -21.24 -15.94 -6.36
C PRO A 470 -21.33 -15.15 -5.04
N SER A 471 -22.54 -14.84 -4.58
CA SER A 471 -22.75 -14.15 -3.31
C SER A 471 -22.39 -15.02 -2.09
N MET A 472 -21.63 -14.44 -1.16
CA MET A 472 -21.07 -15.10 0.02
C MET A 472 -21.88 -14.87 1.31
N LEU A 473 -23.22 -14.92 1.25
CA LEU A 473 -24.11 -14.78 2.41
C LEU A 473 -25.43 -15.57 2.24
N GLU A 474 -25.64 -16.62 3.05
CA GLU A 474 -26.88 -17.41 3.01
C GLU A 474 -28.07 -16.71 3.68
N THR A 475 -29.17 -16.55 2.94
CA THR A 475 -30.37 -15.83 3.41
C THR A 475 -31.17 -16.63 4.43
N ARG A 476 -31.17 -16.18 5.69
CA ARG A 476 -31.92 -16.78 6.80
C ARG A 476 -33.42 -16.43 6.76
N VAL A 477 -34.19 -17.08 5.90
CA VAL A 477 -35.64 -16.86 5.79
C VAL A 477 -36.39 -17.36 7.03
N ARG A 478 -37.15 -16.46 7.66
CA ARG A 478 -38.07 -16.76 8.76
C ARG A 478 -39.51 -16.71 8.26
N ASN A 479 -40.17 -17.85 8.16
CA ASN A 479 -41.64 -17.91 8.10
C ASN A 479 -42.16 -19.09 8.92
N GLN A 480 -43.33 -18.95 9.51
CA GLN A 480 -43.90 -19.93 10.44
C GLN A 480 -45.00 -20.76 9.77
N SER A 481 -44.84 -22.08 9.80
CA SER A 481 -45.94 -23.03 9.76
C SER A 481 -45.61 -24.22 10.67
N ILE A 482 -46.64 -24.76 11.32
CA ILE A 482 -46.50 -25.73 12.41
C ILE A 482 -47.08 -27.06 11.93
N TRP A 483 -46.34 -28.17 12.05
CA TRP A 483 -46.76 -29.38 12.78
C TRP A 483 -45.82 -30.59 12.56
N LEU A 484 -45.64 -31.38 13.63
CA LEU A 484 -45.21 -32.79 13.70
C LEU A 484 -43.82 -33.21 13.16
N ARG A 485 -42.97 -33.67 14.09
CA ARG A 485 -41.88 -34.65 13.85
C ARG A 485 -42.47 -36.06 13.65
N PRO A 486 -41.78 -36.93 12.90
CA PRO A 486 -41.13 -38.08 13.56
C PRO A 486 -39.61 -37.91 13.78
N SER A 487 -39.00 -38.88 14.46
CA SER A 487 -37.60 -38.87 14.89
C SER A 487 -36.86 -40.09 14.37
N GLU A 488 -35.70 -39.89 13.72
CA GLU A 488 -34.57 -40.84 13.77
C GLU A 488 -33.23 -40.10 13.92
N ARG A 489 -32.19 -40.83 14.34
CA ARG A 489 -30.85 -40.31 14.72
C ARG A 489 -29.82 -40.58 13.62
N PHE A 490 -29.08 -39.56 13.19
CA PHE A 490 -27.68 -39.70 12.75
C PHE A 490 -26.84 -38.48 13.17
N PRO A 491 -25.51 -38.61 13.34
CA PRO A 491 -24.70 -37.65 14.10
C PRO A 491 -24.28 -36.41 13.30
N ARG A 492 -24.04 -35.31 14.02
CA ARG A 492 -23.38 -34.12 13.48
C ARG A 492 -21.88 -34.35 13.38
N ILE A 493 -21.32 -34.19 12.18
CA ILE A 493 -19.88 -33.90 12.03
C ILE A 493 -19.73 -32.38 12.15
N VAL A 494 -18.94 -31.93 13.13
CA VAL A 494 -18.47 -30.54 13.23
C VAL A 494 -17.10 -30.50 12.54
N SER A 495 -16.86 -29.51 11.68
CA SER A 495 -15.58 -29.37 10.97
C SER A 495 -14.43 -29.18 11.96
N SER A 496 -13.40 -30.02 11.88
CA SER A 496 -12.28 -30.06 12.83
C SER A 496 -11.64 -28.69 13.06
N ALA A 497 -11.37 -27.94 11.96
CA ALA A 497 -10.73 -26.62 11.99
C ALA A 497 -11.44 -25.54 12.83
N THR A 498 -12.76 -25.60 13.03
CA THR A 498 -13.48 -24.65 13.90
C THR A 498 -13.60 -25.13 15.35
N VAL A 499 -13.20 -26.37 15.63
CA VAL A 499 -12.92 -26.87 16.98
C VAL A 499 -11.46 -26.55 17.34
N GLU A 500 -10.52 -26.79 16.43
CA GLU A 500 -9.08 -26.51 16.58
C GLU A 500 -8.81 -25.03 16.89
N ARG A 501 -9.14 -24.09 16.00
CA ARG A 501 -8.92 -22.64 16.24
C ARG A 501 -9.61 -22.11 17.50
N ARG A 502 -10.66 -22.80 17.96
CA ARG A 502 -11.36 -22.47 19.21
C ARG A 502 -10.69 -23.09 20.44
N ALA A 503 -10.04 -24.25 20.31
CA ALA A 503 -9.17 -24.81 21.33
C ALA A 503 -7.91 -23.94 21.48
N ASP A 504 -7.27 -23.55 20.38
CA ASP A 504 -6.08 -22.67 20.37
C ASP A 504 -6.34 -21.35 21.11
N LEU A 505 -7.49 -20.71 20.86
CA LEU A 505 -7.91 -19.49 21.56
C LEU A 505 -8.23 -19.72 23.05
N LEU A 506 -8.76 -20.89 23.43
CA LEU A 506 -9.04 -21.24 24.83
C LEU A 506 -7.76 -21.59 25.61
N GLU A 507 -6.78 -22.23 24.95
CA GLU A 507 -5.46 -22.51 25.51
C GLU A 507 -4.65 -21.21 25.70
N LEU A 508 -4.69 -20.31 24.70
CA LEU A 508 -4.14 -18.95 24.83
C LEU A 508 -4.84 -18.15 25.93
N GLU A 509 -6.16 -18.21 26.04
CA GLU A 509 -6.90 -17.57 27.14
C GLU A 509 -6.44 -18.09 28.51
N GLU A 510 -6.21 -19.39 28.67
CA GLU A 510 -5.75 -19.97 29.93
C GLU A 510 -4.28 -19.64 30.24
N GLN A 511 -3.40 -19.67 29.22
CA GLN A 511 -2.02 -19.19 29.34
C GLN A 511 -1.99 -17.72 29.80
N VAL A 512 -2.75 -16.84 29.14
CA VAL A 512 -2.84 -15.42 29.48
C VAL A 512 -3.47 -15.21 30.86
N ARG A 513 -4.50 -15.97 31.22
CA ARG A 513 -5.15 -15.94 32.55
C ARG A 513 -4.18 -16.34 33.67
N LYS A 514 -3.35 -17.36 33.45
CA LYS A 514 -2.26 -17.73 34.36
C LYS A 514 -1.21 -16.60 34.46
N LEU A 515 -0.75 -16.05 33.34
CA LEU A 515 0.22 -14.95 33.35
C LEU A 515 -0.32 -13.70 34.07
N VAL A 516 -1.61 -13.40 33.94
CA VAL A 516 -2.31 -12.34 34.69
C VAL A 516 -2.34 -12.62 36.19
N GLN A 517 -2.49 -13.88 36.61
CA GLN A 517 -2.34 -14.27 38.02
C GLN A 517 -0.89 -14.10 38.49
N ASP A 518 0.08 -14.50 37.68
CA ASP A 518 1.53 -14.38 37.97
C ASP A 518 1.98 -12.90 38.05
N LEU A 519 1.37 -11.96 37.31
CA LEU A 519 1.55 -10.51 37.50
C LEU A 519 1.18 -10.02 38.91
N SER A 520 0.29 -10.73 39.62
CA SER A 520 -0.13 -10.41 40.99
C SER A 520 0.71 -11.12 42.07
N SER A 521 1.78 -11.81 41.67
CA SER A 521 2.68 -12.52 42.58
C SER A 521 3.50 -11.57 43.46
N ASN A 522 3.79 -11.97 44.70
CA ASN A 522 4.73 -11.26 45.58
C ASN A 522 6.21 -11.49 45.18
N SER A 523 6.50 -12.36 44.21
CA SER A 523 7.86 -12.58 43.71
C SER A 523 8.13 -11.71 42.48
N ILE A 524 9.13 -10.83 42.58
CA ILE A 524 9.58 -9.99 41.48
C ILE A 524 10.07 -10.83 40.29
N ASP A 525 10.67 -12.00 40.53
CA ASP A 525 11.13 -12.87 39.45
C ASP A 525 9.93 -13.42 38.65
N VAL A 526 8.86 -13.83 39.33
CA VAL A 526 7.61 -14.28 38.68
C VAL A 526 6.94 -13.13 37.92
N GLN A 527 6.92 -11.91 38.47
CA GLN A 527 6.44 -10.72 37.75
C GLN A 527 7.31 -10.41 36.51
N ARG A 528 8.64 -10.59 36.59
CA ARG A 528 9.58 -10.29 35.50
C ARG A 528 9.42 -11.27 34.34
N ASP A 529 9.26 -12.55 34.65
CA ASP A 529 9.01 -13.59 33.66
C ASP A 529 7.61 -13.42 33.03
N ALA A 530 6.57 -13.19 33.84
CA ALA A 530 5.21 -12.99 33.33
C ALA A 530 5.07 -11.72 32.48
N THR A 531 5.69 -10.60 32.88
CA THR A 531 5.73 -9.38 32.04
C THR A 531 6.56 -9.58 30.77
N ALA A 532 7.63 -10.39 30.79
CA ALA A 532 8.41 -10.71 29.60
C ALA A 532 7.61 -11.58 28.60
N GLU A 533 6.88 -12.59 29.08
CA GLU A 533 6.05 -13.45 28.24
C GLU A 533 4.87 -12.68 27.64
N LEU A 534 4.17 -11.86 28.44
CA LEU A 534 3.10 -10.98 27.93
C LEU A 534 3.63 -9.94 26.92
N ARG A 535 4.83 -9.39 27.14
CA ARG A 535 5.50 -8.50 26.18
C ARG A 535 5.73 -9.19 24.82
N LEU A 536 6.11 -10.47 24.82
CA LEU A 536 6.30 -11.27 23.61
C LEU A 536 4.97 -11.63 22.94
N LEU A 537 3.99 -12.12 23.70
CA LEU A 537 2.66 -12.48 23.20
C LEU A 537 1.96 -11.27 22.55
N ALA A 538 2.07 -10.08 23.14
CA ALA A 538 1.49 -8.86 22.60
C ALA A 538 2.22 -8.30 21.36
N LYS A 539 3.44 -8.76 21.05
CA LYS A 539 4.30 -8.11 20.04
C LYS A 539 3.79 -8.29 18.61
N HIS A 540 3.32 -9.49 18.26
CA HIS A 540 3.14 -9.90 16.87
C HIS A 540 1.70 -10.30 16.47
N ASN A 541 0.85 -10.77 17.39
CA ASN A 541 -0.53 -11.17 17.08
C ASN A 541 -1.52 -10.10 17.59
N MET A 542 -2.60 -9.83 16.85
CA MET A 542 -3.67 -8.93 17.27
C MET A 542 -4.69 -9.60 18.21
N ASP A 543 -4.98 -10.88 18.01
CA ASP A 543 -5.90 -11.64 18.88
C ASP A 543 -5.34 -11.74 20.30
N ASN A 544 -4.03 -12.01 20.44
CA ASN A 544 -3.33 -11.98 21.72
C ASN A 544 -3.56 -10.65 22.48
N ARG A 545 -3.53 -9.51 21.77
CA ARG A 545 -3.74 -8.18 22.40
C ARG A 545 -5.19 -7.99 22.87
N VAL A 546 -6.16 -8.61 22.21
CA VAL A 546 -7.57 -8.60 22.61
C VAL A 546 -7.80 -9.54 23.79
N VAL A 547 -7.28 -10.77 23.73
CA VAL A 547 -7.34 -11.75 24.82
C VAL A 547 -6.70 -11.19 26.10
N MET A 548 -5.50 -10.59 26.00
CA MET A 548 -4.83 -9.95 27.13
C MET A 548 -5.63 -8.80 27.75
N ALA A 549 -6.32 -7.99 26.95
CA ALA A 549 -7.20 -6.94 27.46
C ALA A 549 -8.42 -7.55 28.18
N ASN A 550 -9.08 -8.53 27.56
CA ASN A 550 -10.26 -9.22 28.10
C ASN A 550 -9.97 -10.00 29.38
N CYS A 551 -8.77 -10.57 29.52
CA CYS A 551 -8.28 -11.22 30.74
C CYS A 551 -7.91 -10.22 31.86
N GLY A 552 -8.07 -8.90 31.65
CA GLY A 552 -7.87 -7.88 32.68
C GLY A 552 -6.42 -7.44 32.92
N SER A 553 -5.46 -7.87 32.08
CA SER A 553 -4.03 -7.58 32.27
C SER A 553 -3.70 -6.09 32.40
N ILE A 554 -4.47 -5.21 31.73
CA ILE A 554 -4.21 -3.77 31.63
C ILE A 554 -4.03 -3.12 33.01
N ASN A 555 -4.95 -3.37 33.96
CA ASN A 555 -4.88 -2.73 35.29
C ASN A 555 -3.63 -3.18 36.07
N LEU A 556 -3.23 -4.44 35.96
CA LEU A 556 -2.03 -4.97 36.61
C LEU A 556 -0.76 -4.42 35.95
N LEU A 557 -0.70 -4.39 34.62
CA LEU A 557 0.41 -3.79 33.87
C LEU A 557 0.57 -2.29 34.21
N VAL A 558 -0.54 -1.56 34.38
CA VAL A 558 -0.52 -0.14 34.80
C VAL A 558 0.00 0.01 36.23
N ASN A 559 -0.39 -0.85 37.16
CA ASN A 559 0.16 -0.85 38.53
C ASN A 559 1.68 -1.14 38.53
N LEU A 560 2.14 -2.09 37.71
CA LEU A 560 3.55 -2.46 37.58
C LEU A 560 4.44 -1.38 36.93
N LEU A 561 3.86 -0.30 36.38
CA LEU A 561 4.63 0.89 35.99
C LEU A 561 5.28 1.61 37.19
N HIS A 562 4.81 1.36 38.42
CA HIS A 562 5.43 1.83 39.66
C HIS A 562 6.38 0.80 40.30
N SER A 563 6.74 -0.29 39.60
CA SER A 563 7.69 -1.27 40.13
C SER A 563 9.11 -0.69 40.25
N GLU A 564 9.77 -0.97 41.38
CA GLU A 564 11.19 -0.64 41.58
C GLU A 564 12.13 -1.54 40.74
N ASP A 565 11.66 -2.70 40.27
CA ASP A 565 12.40 -3.52 39.30
C ASP A 565 12.28 -2.91 37.90
N MET A 566 13.38 -2.33 37.42
CA MET A 566 13.47 -1.67 36.12
C MET A 566 13.06 -2.57 34.94
N LYS A 567 13.23 -3.90 35.04
CA LYS A 567 12.87 -4.80 33.94
C LYS A 567 11.38 -5.17 33.96
N VAL A 568 10.77 -5.30 35.13
CA VAL A 568 9.31 -5.39 35.29
C VAL A 568 8.65 -4.12 34.74
N GLN A 569 9.13 -2.94 35.16
CA GLN A 569 8.60 -1.64 34.68
C GLN A 569 8.75 -1.48 33.16
N GLU A 570 9.93 -1.77 32.61
CA GLU A 570 10.19 -1.71 31.16
C GLU A 570 9.34 -2.71 30.37
N ASN A 571 9.21 -3.94 30.84
CA ASN A 571 8.35 -4.93 30.18
C ASN A 571 6.87 -4.55 30.27
N ALA A 572 6.41 -4.00 31.40
CA ALA A 572 5.03 -3.53 31.58
C ALA A 572 4.69 -2.39 30.61
N VAL A 573 5.53 -1.34 30.52
CA VAL A 573 5.29 -0.23 29.58
C VAL A 573 5.38 -0.68 28.12
N THR A 574 6.30 -1.60 27.79
CA THR A 574 6.39 -2.16 26.43
C THR A 574 5.16 -3.01 26.09
N THR A 575 4.60 -3.72 27.07
CA THR A 575 3.36 -4.48 26.88
C THR A 575 2.17 -3.55 26.68
N LEU A 576 2.07 -2.46 27.44
CA LEU A 576 1.02 -1.45 27.25
C LEU A 576 1.13 -0.73 25.89
N LEU A 577 2.34 -0.43 25.41
CA LEU A 577 2.58 0.06 24.04
C LEU A 577 2.10 -0.94 22.99
N ASN A 578 2.47 -2.21 23.14
CA ASN A 578 2.04 -3.28 22.24
C ASN A 578 0.51 -3.45 22.25
N LEU A 579 -0.14 -3.32 23.42
CA LEU A 579 -1.59 -3.37 23.55
C LEU A 579 -2.26 -2.14 22.93
N SER A 580 -1.71 -0.92 23.09
CA SER A 580 -2.31 0.32 22.59
C SER A 580 -2.29 0.46 21.07
N ILE A 581 -1.55 -0.38 20.35
CA ILE A 581 -1.65 -0.49 18.87
C ILE A 581 -3.11 -0.78 18.47
N ASN A 582 -3.82 -1.66 19.19
CA ASN A 582 -5.25 -1.91 18.95
C ASN A 582 -6.11 -0.73 19.46
N ASN A 583 -7.00 -0.19 18.62
CA ASN A 583 -7.87 0.94 18.95
C ASN A 583 -8.83 0.68 20.12
N ASN A 584 -9.37 -0.54 20.25
CA ASN A 584 -10.27 -0.91 21.36
C ASN A 584 -9.51 -0.91 22.71
N ASN A 585 -8.22 -1.24 22.67
CA ASN A 585 -7.36 -1.23 23.84
C ASN A 585 -6.95 0.19 24.26
N LYS A 586 -6.81 1.16 23.32
CA LYS A 586 -6.48 2.56 23.67
C LYS A 586 -7.45 3.14 24.69
N CYS A 587 -8.76 2.97 24.47
CA CYS A 587 -9.79 3.41 25.42
C CYS A 587 -9.68 2.66 26.76
N SER A 588 -9.45 1.34 26.72
CA SER A 588 -9.34 0.50 27.91
C SER A 588 -8.12 0.86 28.78
N ILE A 589 -6.98 1.18 28.17
CA ILE A 589 -5.76 1.66 28.85
C ILE A 589 -5.99 3.05 29.45
N ALA A 590 -6.65 3.96 28.71
CA ALA A 590 -6.96 5.30 29.21
C ALA A 590 -7.99 5.30 30.36
N ASN A 591 -8.90 4.33 30.38
CA ASN A 591 -9.89 4.13 31.45
C ASN A 591 -9.31 3.38 32.67
N ALA A 592 -8.10 2.83 32.55
CA ALA A 592 -7.32 2.28 33.67
C ALA A 592 -6.38 3.34 34.30
N ASP A 593 -6.71 4.63 34.13
CA ASP A 593 -5.97 5.80 34.62
C ASP A 593 -4.45 5.81 34.31
N ALA A 594 -4.04 5.14 33.24
CA ALA A 594 -2.63 4.90 32.90
C ALA A 594 -1.77 6.16 32.62
N ILE A 595 -2.36 7.35 32.53
CA ILE A 595 -1.67 8.59 32.15
C ILE A 595 -0.62 8.99 33.21
N GLU A 596 -0.99 9.09 34.49
CA GLU A 596 -0.03 9.43 35.56
C GLU A 596 1.06 8.34 35.75
N PRO A 597 0.74 7.03 35.77
CA PRO A 597 1.73 5.95 35.74
C PRO A 597 2.72 6.02 34.55
N LEU A 598 2.28 6.37 33.34
CA LEU A 598 3.18 6.57 32.19
C LEU A 598 4.10 7.78 32.39
N ILE A 599 3.57 8.86 32.97
CA ILE A 599 4.35 10.07 33.30
C ILE A 599 5.37 9.77 34.41
N HIS A 600 5.05 8.90 35.37
CA HIS A 600 6.01 8.39 36.34
C HIS A 600 7.20 7.72 35.64
N VAL A 601 6.95 6.80 34.69
CA VAL A 601 8.00 6.12 33.93
C VAL A 601 8.88 7.10 33.12
N LEU A 602 8.31 8.18 32.56
CA LEU A 602 9.11 9.23 31.90
C LEU A 602 10.14 9.89 32.85
N HIS A 603 9.84 9.96 34.14
CA HIS A 603 10.79 10.44 35.15
C HIS A 603 11.76 9.35 35.61
N THR A 604 11.27 8.16 35.95
CA THR A 604 12.05 7.15 36.73
C THR A 604 12.72 6.05 35.90
N GLY A 605 12.15 5.67 34.75
CA GLY A 605 12.51 4.42 34.08
C GLY A 605 13.83 4.39 33.29
N SER A 606 14.15 3.20 32.76
CA SER A 606 15.25 2.99 31.81
C SER A 606 15.09 3.84 30.54
N GLY A 607 16.16 4.02 29.75
CA GLY A 607 16.07 4.72 28.48
C GLY A 607 14.99 4.15 27.55
N GLU A 608 14.95 2.82 27.43
CA GLU A 608 13.92 2.10 26.67
C GLU A 608 12.51 2.27 27.29
N ALA A 609 12.38 2.24 28.62
CA ALA A 609 11.09 2.45 29.29
C ALA A 609 10.54 3.87 29.05
N LYS A 610 11.42 4.89 29.02
CA LYS A 610 11.05 6.28 28.70
C LYS A 610 10.64 6.45 27.23
N GLU A 611 11.38 5.84 26.31
CA GLU A 611 10.99 5.75 24.89
C GLU A 611 9.61 5.13 24.72
N ASN A 612 9.41 3.94 25.31
CA ASN A 612 8.15 3.20 25.20
C ASN A 612 6.98 3.93 25.89
N SER A 613 7.23 4.66 26.99
CA SER A 613 6.21 5.52 27.63
C SER A 613 5.82 6.70 26.73
N ALA A 614 6.79 7.40 26.12
CA ALA A 614 6.51 8.48 25.18
C ALA A 614 5.70 8.01 23.96
N ALA A 615 6.06 6.85 23.41
CA ALA A 615 5.32 6.19 22.33
C ALA A 615 3.90 5.77 22.76
N THR A 616 3.72 5.30 24.00
CA THR A 616 2.39 4.93 24.55
C THR A 616 1.52 6.19 24.71
N LEU A 617 2.06 7.27 25.28
CA LEU A 617 1.35 8.54 25.42
C LEU A 617 0.96 9.14 24.06
N PHE A 618 1.83 9.05 23.04
CA PHE A 618 1.46 9.39 21.65
C PHE A 618 0.29 8.53 21.15
N SER A 619 0.37 7.21 21.34
CA SER A 619 -0.66 6.25 20.91
C SER A 619 -2.03 6.53 21.55
N LEU A 620 -2.05 6.91 22.83
CA LEU A 620 -3.26 7.29 23.57
C LEU A 620 -3.78 8.69 23.20
N SER A 621 -2.90 9.64 22.86
CA SER A 621 -3.29 11.02 22.52
C SER A 621 -3.96 11.19 21.15
N VAL A 622 -4.09 10.10 20.38
CA VAL A 622 -4.94 10.04 19.17
C VAL A 622 -6.42 10.25 19.53
N ILE A 623 -6.82 9.89 20.76
CA ILE A 623 -8.15 10.17 21.30
C ILE A 623 -8.16 11.59 21.88
N GLU A 624 -9.12 12.43 21.48
CA GLU A 624 -9.13 13.86 21.80
C GLU A 624 -9.21 14.15 23.32
N ASP A 625 -10.06 13.44 24.05
CA ASP A 625 -10.17 13.54 25.51
C ASP A 625 -8.83 13.25 26.20
N ASN A 626 -8.09 12.24 25.72
CA ASN A 626 -6.78 11.89 26.23
C ASN A 626 -5.74 12.97 25.90
N LYS A 627 -5.80 13.56 24.70
CA LYS A 627 -4.92 14.67 24.30
C LYS A 627 -5.06 15.88 25.25
N MET A 628 -6.27 16.14 25.74
CA MET A 628 -6.51 17.16 26.77
C MET A 628 -6.05 16.71 28.18
N LYS A 629 -6.32 15.47 28.58
CA LYS A 629 -5.86 14.91 29.88
C LYS A 629 -4.33 14.92 29.99
N ILE A 630 -3.63 14.30 29.04
CA ILE A 630 -2.16 14.19 29.00
C ILE A 630 -1.49 15.56 29.06
N GLY A 631 -2.04 16.55 28.34
CA GLY A 631 -1.53 17.93 28.36
C GLY A 631 -1.75 18.67 29.69
N ARG A 632 -2.74 18.27 30.50
CA ARG A 632 -3.01 18.81 31.84
C ARG A 632 -2.25 18.08 32.95
N SER A 633 -1.98 16.78 32.79
CA SER A 633 -1.20 15.92 33.71
C SER A 633 0.30 16.21 33.79
N GLY A 634 0.80 17.28 33.16
CA GLY A 634 2.22 17.66 33.24
C GLY A 634 3.19 16.85 32.37
N ALA A 635 2.71 15.86 31.60
CA ALA A 635 3.51 15.01 30.69
C ALA A 635 4.45 15.78 29.75
N ILE A 636 4.08 17.02 29.41
CA ILE A 636 4.78 17.85 28.44
C ILE A 636 6.24 18.13 28.84
N LYS A 637 6.55 18.40 30.13
CA LYS A 637 7.94 18.72 30.53
C LYS A 637 8.86 17.50 30.43
N PRO A 638 8.51 16.30 30.94
CA PRO A 638 9.30 15.09 30.72
C PRO A 638 9.44 14.70 29.24
N LEU A 639 8.42 14.92 28.40
CA LEU A 639 8.54 14.73 26.95
C LEU A 639 9.56 15.69 26.33
N VAL A 640 9.62 16.95 26.76
CA VAL A 640 10.65 17.92 26.32
C VAL A 640 12.04 17.56 26.85
N ASP A 641 12.15 17.02 28.06
CA ASP A 641 13.42 16.54 28.59
C ASP A 641 13.95 15.31 27.83
N LEU A 642 13.05 14.43 27.36
CA LEU A 642 13.39 13.34 26.45
C LEU A 642 13.73 13.83 25.03
N LEU A 643 13.08 14.91 24.55
CA LEU A 643 13.41 15.57 23.28
C LEU A 643 14.83 16.16 23.29
N GLY A 644 15.26 16.73 24.41
CA GLY A 644 16.61 17.28 24.58
C GLY A 644 17.67 16.21 24.82
N ASN A 645 17.41 15.26 25.73
CA ASN A 645 18.44 14.38 26.31
C ASN A 645 18.30 12.90 25.95
N GLY A 646 17.25 12.50 25.23
CA GLY A 646 17.01 11.11 24.83
C GLY A 646 17.92 10.60 23.71
N SER A 647 17.86 9.29 23.49
CA SER A 647 18.42 8.64 22.29
C SER A 647 17.76 9.19 21.01
N PRO A 648 18.31 8.94 19.80
CA PRO A 648 17.65 9.32 18.55
C PRO A 648 16.19 8.80 18.45
N ARG A 649 15.92 7.62 19.03
CA ARG A 649 14.57 7.06 19.16
C ARG A 649 13.74 7.85 20.17
N GLY A 650 14.25 8.11 21.37
CA GLY A 650 13.57 8.91 22.39
C GLY A 650 13.21 10.32 21.90
N LYS A 651 14.09 10.96 21.14
CA LYS A 651 13.82 12.24 20.48
C LYS A 651 12.71 12.14 19.44
N LYS A 652 12.71 11.08 18.63
CA LYS A 652 11.66 10.79 17.63
C LYS A 652 10.29 10.55 18.28
N ASP A 653 10.23 9.74 19.33
CA ASP A 653 9.00 9.39 20.03
C ASP A 653 8.46 10.61 20.80
N ALA A 654 9.33 11.36 21.48
CA ALA A 654 8.98 12.64 22.12
C ALA A 654 8.47 13.69 21.13
N ALA A 655 9.16 13.90 20.00
CA ALA A 655 8.72 14.83 18.95
C ALA A 655 7.37 14.43 18.35
N THR A 656 7.09 13.12 18.27
CA THR A 656 5.84 12.59 17.73
C THR A 656 4.68 12.73 18.71
N ALA A 657 4.91 12.51 20.00
CA ALA A 657 3.96 12.83 21.07
C ALA A 657 3.65 14.34 21.13
N LEU A 658 4.69 15.19 21.15
CA LEU A 658 4.56 16.64 21.19
C LEU A 658 3.87 17.19 19.93
N PHE A 659 4.12 16.62 18.74
CA PHE A 659 3.38 16.94 17.51
C PHE A 659 1.88 16.74 17.71
N ASN A 660 1.44 15.54 18.13
CA ASN A 660 0.01 15.24 18.25
C ASN A 660 -0.65 16.04 19.38
N LEU A 661 0.05 16.24 20.50
CA LEU A 661 -0.40 17.11 21.60
C LEU A 661 -0.53 18.58 21.16
N SER A 662 0.37 19.08 20.29
CA SER A 662 0.38 20.48 19.81
C SER A 662 -0.76 20.85 18.87
N ILE A 663 -1.56 19.89 18.41
CA ILE A 663 -2.77 20.16 17.62
C ILE A 663 -3.79 20.92 18.50
N LEU A 664 -3.95 20.51 19.76
CA LEU A 664 -4.84 21.14 20.73
C LEU A 664 -4.27 22.49 21.20
N HIS A 665 -5.08 23.55 21.12
CA HIS A 665 -4.62 24.92 21.36
C HIS A 665 -4.06 25.14 22.77
N GLU A 666 -4.74 24.59 23.78
CA GLU A 666 -4.39 24.65 25.21
C GLU A 666 -3.01 24.02 25.51
N ASN A 667 -2.57 23.07 24.69
CA ASN A 667 -1.28 22.39 24.88
C ASN A 667 -0.12 23.22 24.32
N LYS A 668 -0.36 24.04 23.28
CA LYS A 668 0.69 24.84 22.61
C LYS A 668 1.45 25.74 23.60
N GLY A 669 0.72 26.47 24.45
CA GLY A 669 1.32 27.34 25.47
C GLY A 669 2.20 26.56 26.46
N ARG A 670 1.73 25.39 26.90
CA ARG A 670 2.49 24.50 27.81
C ARG A 670 3.75 23.93 27.15
N ILE A 671 3.69 23.56 25.88
CA ILE A 671 4.83 23.06 25.10
C ILE A 671 5.91 24.15 24.95
N VAL A 672 5.50 25.40 24.70
CA VAL A 672 6.44 26.55 24.66
C VAL A 672 7.04 26.81 26.04
N GLN A 673 6.21 26.86 27.10
CA GLN A 673 6.66 27.09 28.49
C GLN A 673 7.61 26.00 29.01
N ALA A 674 7.50 24.77 28.52
CA ALA A 674 8.41 23.68 28.84
C ALA A 674 9.80 23.78 28.16
N GLY A 675 10.00 24.73 27.24
CA GLY A 675 11.26 24.94 26.52
C GLY A 675 11.42 24.14 25.22
N ALA A 676 10.33 23.55 24.69
CA ALA A 676 10.40 22.65 23.54
C ALA A 676 11.04 23.26 22.27
N VAL A 677 10.84 24.56 22.06
CA VAL A 677 11.19 25.24 20.80
C VAL A 677 12.67 25.15 20.49
N LYS A 678 13.55 25.29 21.50
CA LYS A 678 15.00 25.14 21.33
C LYS A 678 15.36 23.78 20.72
N PHE A 679 14.95 22.70 21.39
CA PHE A 679 15.25 21.33 20.95
C PHE A 679 14.58 20.97 19.62
N LEU A 680 13.44 21.61 19.28
CA LEU A 680 12.81 21.48 17.98
C LEU A 680 13.62 22.17 16.87
N VAL A 681 14.24 23.33 17.12
CA VAL A 681 15.16 23.96 16.17
C VAL A 681 16.45 23.15 16.01
N GLU A 682 17.00 22.61 17.11
CA GLU A 682 18.16 21.69 17.06
C GLU A 682 17.85 20.40 16.24
N LEU A 683 16.61 19.91 16.26
CA LEU A 683 16.15 18.75 15.48
C LEU A 683 15.80 19.07 14.01
N MET A 684 16.01 20.31 13.55
CA MET A 684 15.89 20.69 12.14
C MET A 684 17.20 20.53 11.34
N ASP A 685 18.31 20.16 11.99
CA ASP A 685 19.51 19.65 11.31
C ASP A 685 19.14 18.42 10.45
N PRO A 686 19.42 18.41 9.13
CA PRO A 686 19.21 17.24 8.27
C PRO A 686 19.88 15.96 8.79
N ALA A 687 21.02 16.05 9.48
CA ALA A 687 21.72 14.91 10.08
C ALA A 687 20.94 14.27 11.25
N ALA A 688 19.99 14.99 11.86
CA ALA A 688 19.10 14.44 12.89
C ALA A 688 17.93 13.62 12.31
N GLY A 689 17.67 13.69 10.99
CA GLY A 689 16.62 12.92 10.31
C GLY A 689 15.16 13.25 10.72
N MET A 690 14.95 14.33 11.49
CA MET A 690 13.68 14.64 12.16
C MET A 690 13.00 15.94 11.67
N VAL A 691 13.60 16.62 10.68
CA VAL A 691 13.25 17.96 10.18
C VAL A 691 11.74 18.15 9.96
N ASP A 692 11.12 17.32 9.12
CA ASP A 692 9.69 17.42 8.78
C ASP A 692 8.77 17.39 10.00
N LYS A 693 9.11 16.58 11.02
CA LYS A 693 8.32 16.46 12.25
C LYS A 693 8.53 17.68 13.15
N ALA A 694 9.78 18.11 13.31
CA ALA A 694 10.13 19.29 14.11
C ALA A 694 9.46 20.57 13.56
N VAL A 695 9.58 20.80 12.24
CA VAL A 695 8.94 21.92 11.53
C VAL A 695 7.42 21.87 11.67
N ALA A 696 6.80 20.68 11.64
CA ALA A 696 5.36 20.56 11.85
C ALA A 696 4.94 20.97 13.28
N VAL A 697 5.72 20.66 14.32
CA VAL A 697 5.47 21.17 15.67
C VAL A 697 5.64 22.69 15.72
N LEU A 698 6.74 23.24 15.18
CA LEU A 698 6.96 24.69 15.17
C LEU A 698 5.87 25.44 14.40
N SER A 699 5.35 24.88 13.32
CA SER A 699 4.21 25.43 12.58
C SER A 699 2.93 25.51 13.44
N ASN A 700 2.64 24.44 14.20
CA ASN A 700 1.53 24.44 15.16
C ASN A 700 1.74 25.47 16.28
N LEU A 701 2.95 25.61 16.81
CA LEU A 701 3.27 26.57 17.87
C LEU A 701 3.27 28.03 17.37
N ALA A 702 3.66 28.29 16.11
CA ALA A 702 3.62 29.62 15.51
C ALA A 702 2.20 30.23 15.41
N THR A 703 1.14 29.43 15.62
CA THR A 703 -0.24 29.95 15.72
C THR A 703 -0.50 30.77 16.99
N ILE A 704 0.26 30.57 18.07
CA ILE A 704 0.15 31.34 19.32
C ILE A 704 1.27 32.39 19.47
N HIS A 705 1.02 33.43 20.27
CA HIS A 705 1.94 34.56 20.43
C HIS A 705 3.27 34.13 21.09
N GLU A 706 3.19 33.32 22.14
CA GLU A 706 4.33 32.81 22.89
C GLU A 706 5.22 31.93 22.01
N GLY A 707 4.60 31.10 21.16
CA GLY A 707 5.29 30.26 20.19
C GLY A 707 6.01 31.07 19.13
N ARG A 708 5.37 32.13 18.58
CA ARG A 708 6.04 33.07 17.66
C ARG A 708 7.24 33.74 18.32
N ALA A 709 7.08 34.22 19.56
CA ALA A 709 8.16 34.86 20.31
C ALA A 709 9.35 33.90 20.52
N ALA A 710 9.09 32.68 20.98
CA ALA A 710 10.11 31.66 21.21
C ALA A 710 10.82 31.23 19.91
N ILE A 711 10.11 30.99 18.81
CA ILE A 711 10.72 30.58 17.53
C ILE A 711 11.69 31.65 17.00
N GLY A 712 11.35 32.93 17.16
CA GLY A 712 12.24 34.04 16.79
C GLY A 712 13.38 34.31 17.78
N GLN A 713 13.33 33.76 19.00
CA GLN A 713 14.38 33.88 20.03
C GLN A 713 15.39 32.72 19.94
N GLU A 714 14.91 31.49 19.78
CA GLU A 714 15.71 30.26 19.67
C GLU A 714 16.32 30.05 18.26
N GLY A 715 16.45 31.11 17.46
CA GLY A 715 17.11 31.05 16.14
C GLY A 715 16.39 30.23 15.06
N GLY A 716 15.09 29.95 15.20
CA GLY A 716 14.36 29.10 14.25
C GLY A 716 14.11 29.73 12.87
N ILE A 717 14.26 31.06 12.72
CA ILE A 717 13.97 31.77 11.45
C ILE A 717 14.88 31.34 10.28
N PRO A 718 16.23 31.40 10.38
CA PRO A 718 17.12 30.93 9.31
C PRO A 718 16.84 29.49 8.88
N VAL A 719 16.71 28.57 9.84
CA VAL A 719 16.50 27.13 9.55
C VAL A 719 15.12 26.87 8.93
N LEU A 720 14.09 27.66 9.27
CA LEU A 720 12.81 27.63 8.57
C LEU A 720 12.90 28.13 7.12
N VAL A 721 13.79 29.08 6.81
CA VAL A 721 14.03 29.53 5.43
C VAL A 721 14.79 28.46 4.64
N GLU A 722 15.81 27.85 5.24
CA GLU A 722 16.54 26.72 4.65
C GLU A 722 15.60 25.55 4.30
N VAL A 723 14.65 25.21 5.18
CA VAL A 723 13.63 24.18 4.91
C VAL A 723 12.69 24.54 3.76
N VAL A 724 12.40 25.83 3.51
CA VAL A 724 11.63 26.25 2.31
C VAL A 724 12.43 26.03 1.02
N GLU A 725 13.76 26.16 1.05
CA GLU A 725 14.65 25.97 -0.10
C GLU A 725 15.02 24.50 -0.35
N LEU A 726 15.34 23.73 0.70
CA LEU A 726 15.93 22.39 0.60
C LEU A 726 15.04 21.25 1.11
N GLY A 727 14.06 21.53 1.98
CA GLY A 727 13.26 20.52 2.68
C GLY A 727 12.33 19.65 1.81
N SER A 728 11.61 18.72 2.44
CA SER A 728 10.60 17.89 1.77
C SER A 728 9.38 18.72 1.31
N ALA A 729 8.50 18.15 0.48
CA ALA A 729 7.23 18.80 0.13
C ALA A 729 6.36 19.14 1.36
N ARG A 730 6.37 18.30 2.41
CA ARG A 730 5.67 18.55 3.69
C ARG A 730 6.45 19.54 4.56
N GLY A 731 7.78 19.44 4.60
CA GLY A 731 8.66 20.36 5.32
C GLY A 731 8.50 21.80 4.82
N ARG A 732 8.60 22.02 3.51
CA ARG A 732 8.41 23.33 2.84
C ARG A 732 7.04 23.94 3.15
N GLU A 733 5.97 23.12 3.12
CA GLU A 733 4.62 23.56 3.42
C GLU A 733 4.48 24.07 4.85
N ASN A 734 4.94 23.28 5.82
CA ASN A 734 4.88 23.62 7.24
C ASN A 734 5.80 24.80 7.60
N ALA A 735 6.97 24.90 6.95
CA ALA A 735 7.89 26.02 7.12
C ALA A 735 7.32 27.32 6.55
N ALA A 736 6.79 27.32 5.33
CA ALA A 736 6.12 28.49 4.75
C ALA A 736 4.90 28.93 5.60
N ALA A 737 4.16 27.99 6.18
CA ALA A 737 3.10 28.30 7.13
C ALA A 737 3.61 28.95 8.44
N ALA A 738 4.70 28.44 9.02
CA ALA A 738 5.32 29.00 10.21
C ALA A 738 5.86 30.42 9.95
N LEU A 739 6.59 30.61 8.86
CA LEU A 739 7.10 31.91 8.41
C LEU A 739 5.96 32.92 8.15
N LEU A 740 4.86 32.49 7.55
CA LEU A 740 3.68 33.34 7.34
C LEU A 740 3.10 33.84 8.68
N GLN A 741 2.96 32.97 9.68
CA GLN A 741 2.51 33.36 11.02
C GLN A 741 3.48 34.33 11.71
N LEU A 742 4.80 34.07 11.61
CA LEU A 742 5.83 34.95 12.18
C LEU A 742 5.82 36.34 11.56
N CYS A 743 5.83 36.43 10.23
CA CYS A 743 5.90 37.70 9.49
C CYS A 743 4.62 38.54 9.66
N THR A 744 3.44 37.93 9.57
CA THR A 744 2.16 38.65 9.70
C THR A 744 1.95 39.29 11.08
N ASN A 745 2.56 38.74 12.12
CA ASN A 745 2.43 39.18 13.50
C ASN A 745 3.63 40.00 14.03
N SER A 746 4.72 40.14 13.26
CA SER A 746 5.94 40.80 13.72
C SER A 746 6.75 41.36 12.56
N SER A 747 6.83 42.70 12.47
CA SER A 747 7.69 43.39 11.51
C SER A 747 9.18 43.06 11.71
N ARG A 748 9.62 42.82 12.95
CA ARG A 748 10.98 42.34 13.26
C ARG A 748 11.24 40.98 12.60
N PHE A 749 10.33 40.01 12.77
CA PHE A 749 10.50 38.69 12.15
C PHE A 749 10.35 38.76 10.63
N CYS A 750 9.45 39.59 10.11
CA CYS A 750 9.34 39.87 8.67
C CYS A 750 10.67 40.39 8.09
N ASN A 751 11.34 41.31 8.78
CA ASN A 751 12.64 41.82 8.35
C ASN A 751 13.73 40.75 8.41
N MET A 752 13.77 39.92 9.46
CA MET A 752 14.70 38.80 9.55
C MET A 752 14.50 37.80 8.40
N VAL A 753 13.27 37.36 8.13
CA VAL A 753 12.96 36.43 7.02
C VAL A 753 13.33 37.01 5.64
N LEU A 754 13.28 38.33 5.48
CA LEU A 754 13.76 39.01 4.27
C LEU A 754 15.30 39.12 4.21
N GLN A 755 15.99 39.21 5.36
CA GLN A 755 17.45 39.22 5.46
C GLN A 755 18.06 37.83 5.21
N GLU A 756 17.42 36.77 5.70
CA GLU A 756 17.75 35.36 5.39
C GLU A 756 17.43 34.97 3.92
N GLY A 757 17.03 35.92 3.08
CA GLY A 757 16.91 35.70 1.63
C GLY A 757 15.71 34.88 1.19
N ALA A 758 14.66 34.70 2.01
CA ALA A 758 13.56 33.77 1.72
C ALA A 758 12.76 34.00 0.42
N VAL A 759 12.94 35.13 -0.28
CA VAL A 759 12.09 35.51 -1.42
C VAL A 759 12.23 34.57 -2.63
N PRO A 760 13.42 34.20 -3.15
CA PRO A 760 13.50 33.26 -4.27
C PRO A 760 12.99 31.84 -3.92
N PRO A 761 13.32 31.24 -2.75
CA PRO A 761 12.71 29.97 -2.33
C PRO A 761 11.18 30.02 -2.26
N LEU A 762 10.60 31.09 -1.72
CA LEU A 762 9.15 31.27 -1.67
C LEU A 762 8.53 31.47 -3.07
N VAL A 763 9.21 32.17 -3.99
CA VAL A 763 8.76 32.30 -5.38
C VAL A 763 8.77 30.94 -6.08
N ALA A 764 9.83 30.15 -5.94
CA ALA A 764 9.87 28.78 -6.47
C ALA A 764 8.74 27.91 -5.88
N LEU A 765 8.56 27.93 -4.55
CA LEU A 765 7.50 27.18 -3.88
C LEU A 765 6.09 27.62 -4.32
N SER A 766 5.87 28.91 -4.60
CA SER A 766 4.61 29.45 -5.10
C SER A 766 4.20 28.94 -6.49
N GLN A 767 5.17 28.41 -7.25
CA GLN A 767 4.99 27.86 -8.60
C GLN A 767 4.94 26.33 -8.58
N SER A 768 5.83 25.67 -7.82
CA SER A 768 6.05 24.22 -7.90
C SER A 768 5.55 23.39 -6.71
N GLY A 769 5.18 24.01 -5.58
CA GLY A 769 4.81 23.31 -4.35
C GLY A 769 3.50 22.50 -4.41
N THR A 770 3.12 21.90 -3.27
CA THR A 770 1.76 21.40 -3.04
C THR A 770 0.74 22.56 -3.12
N PRO A 771 -0.57 22.31 -3.33
CA PRO A 771 -1.58 23.37 -3.34
C PRO A 771 -1.54 24.27 -2.09
N ARG A 772 -1.37 23.67 -0.91
CA ARG A 772 -1.29 24.36 0.39
C ARG A 772 0.05 25.08 0.59
N ALA A 773 1.17 24.52 0.10
CA ALA A 773 2.45 25.23 0.10
C ALA A 773 2.45 26.44 -0.83
N ARG A 774 1.84 26.34 -2.02
CA ARG A 774 1.64 27.48 -2.94
C ARG A 774 0.80 28.56 -2.27
N GLU A 775 -0.32 28.19 -1.65
CA GLU A 775 -1.21 29.11 -0.93
C GLU A 775 -0.46 29.88 0.17
N LYS A 776 0.30 29.20 1.04
CA LYS A 776 1.07 29.88 2.10
C LYS A 776 2.23 30.72 1.56
N ALA A 777 2.93 30.24 0.53
CA ALA A 777 4.01 31.00 -0.12
C ALA A 777 3.48 32.27 -0.82
N GLN A 778 2.34 32.19 -1.51
CA GLN A 778 1.68 33.33 -2.15
C GLN A 778 1.16 34.33 -1.11
N GLY A 779 0.60 33.86 0.01
CA GLY A 779 0.20 34.72 1.13
C GLY A 779 1.37 35.47 1.78
N LEU A 780 2.54 34.83 1.89
CA LEU A 780 3.73 35.47 2.44
C LEU A 780 4.36 36.47 1.45
N LEU A 781 4.41 36.11 0.16
CA LEU A 781 4.88 37.00 -0.90
C LEU A 781 3.96 38.22 -1.10
N SER A 782 2.64 38.08 -0.92
CA SER A 782 1.72 39.21 -0.98
C SER A 782 1.87 40.14 0.23
N TYR A 783 2.10 39.59 1.43
CA TYR A 783 2.45 40.36 2.63
C TYR A 783 3.76 41.15 2.45
N PHE A 784 4.81 40.54 1.89
CA PHE A 784 6.06 41.26 1.57
C PHE A 784 5.84 42.39 0.55
N ARG A 785 4.89 42.24 -0.38
CA ARG A 785 4.51 43.31 -1.31
C ARG A 785 3.76 44.42 -0.60
N SER A 786 2.77 44.13 0.24
CA SER A 786 1.99 45.18 0.93
C SER A 786 2.85 46.00 1.89
N GLN A 787 3.77 45.37 2.64
CA GLN A 787 4.73 46.07 3.50
C GLN A 787 5.62 47.05 2.73
N ARG A 788 6.09 46.68 1.53
CA ARG A 788 6.87 47.61 0.67
C ARG A 788 6.06 48.81 0.20
N HIS A 789 4.78 48.63 -0.15
CA HIS A 789 3.92 49.73 -0.59
C HIS A 789 3.48 50.64 0.57
N GLY A 790 3.25 50.07 1.77
CA GLY A 790 2.93 50.83 2.99
C GLY A 790 4.05 51.80 3.39
N ASN A 791 5.32 51.36 3.29
CA ASN A 791 6.47 52.23 3.58
C ASN A 791 6.76 53.24 2.45
N ALA A 792 6.40 52.94 1.20
CA ALA A 792 6.57 53.87 0.07
C ALA A 792 5.55 55.04 0.07
N GLY A 793 4.50 54.98 0.89
CA GLY A 793 3.47 56.01 1.02
C GLY A 793 3.63 56.97 2.21
N ARG A 794 4.78 56.97 2.89
CA ARG A 794 5.11 57.84 4.05
C ARG A 794 6.47 58.54 3.90
N GLY A 795 6.95 58.74 2.67
CA GLY A 795 8.18 59.46 2.33
C GLY A 795 7.92 60.73 1.54
#